data_AF-A0A8R7QYQ2-F1
#
_entry.id   AF-A0A8R7QYQ2-F1
#
_cell.length_a   1.000
_cell.length_b   1.000
_cell.length_c   1.000
_cell.angle_alpha   90.00
_cell.angle_beta   90.00
_cell.angle_gamma   90.00
#
_symmetry.space_group_name_H-M   'P 1'
#
loop_
_entity.id
_entity.type
_entity.pdbx_description
1 polymer ?
#
loop_
_entity_poly.entity_id
_entity_poly.type
_entity_poly.pdbx_seq_one_letter_code
_entity_poly.pdbx_strand_id
1 'polypeptide(L)'
;MSPSSSAAKTVAFVGADGLSAALAASFARSGAIVRFYIDRKADGSAATALAEQGGGVRCVSPAEATRDSALVVVLSDADGVDELFFGAQGIVQGLCKEAVVLIRSTLVPSHLEKLGQKLADEKKGIFLLDAYIFSGLSDELKQNIVVVASGRKDVAERAGQFFSDLDKTNYFVEGEFGCSSKIRLVNDLLESIHFVASTEAMFIGVRAGIHPSIIYDIISNAAGSSRIFVEVVPKILSEDPLLIDFLKSLKKHASYVMDTAKAATFPLPLLAVAYQQLIHGSSAVIGNESASPLKVWEQLFGVNIVDAASQQIYDASKLADQLVMASKAAKRIGFIGLGAMGFGMASHLLKSGFSVTAYDVYKPTLARFAALGGLTKDSPEEVSRDVEILIIMVANEVQAESVLYGNAGAVSVLPAGTSIILSSTVSPGFVTQLKGRLEAECREIKLVDAPVSGGVKRAADGTLTVIVSGTDEALHCTGRVLSALSEKLYLIKGGCGAASSVKMVNQLLAGVHIASAAEAMAFGARLNLRTRRVFEIIQHARGYSWMFGNRVPHMLDNDYTPLSAVDIFVKDLGIVSRESSNLRIPLHVSSVAHQLFVSGSASGWGRYDDSAVVKVYETLSGVKVEGRPPMLNKEDVLRSLPVEWPEVPMDDLVSSASHDSKKVLVVLDDDPTGTQTVHDIEVLTEWPVEALTEQFLKLPTCFFILTNSRSMIADKAALLVKDICRNLEAAAKTVPGISYTVVLRGDSTLRGHFPEEADAVVSVLGDMDAWIICPFFLQD
;
A
#
# COMPACT_ATOMS: atom_id res chain seq x y z
N MET A 1 38.55 15.96 -7.65
CA MET A 1 38.81 16.77 -8.86
C MET A 1 37.52 16.82 -9.67
N SER A 2 36.91 18.00 -9.79
CA SER A 2 35.75 18.24 -10.65
C SER A 2 36.12 18.04 -12.12
N PRO A 3 35.49 17.11 -12.88
CA PRO A 3 35.74 17.03 -14.30
C PRO A 3 35.05 18.21 -15.01
N SER A 4 35.82 18.87 -15.87
CA SER A 4 35.43 20.01 -16.69
C SER A 4 34.13 19.79 -17.47
N SER A 5 33.25 20.78 -17.43
CA SER A 5 32.10 20.96 -18.31
C SER A 5 32.56 21.28 -19.74
N SER A 6 32.44 20.34 -20.68
CA SER A 6 32.14 20.58 -22.13
C SER A 6 32.38 19.36 -23.06
N ALA A 7 32.78 18.18 -22.57
CA ALA A 7 32.85 16.98 -23.42
C ALA A 7 31.48 16.29 -23.49
N ALA A 8 30.95 16.09 -24.70
CA ALA A 8 29.70 15.36 -24.90
C ALA A 8 29.82 13.94 -24.33
N LYS A 9 28.99 13.58 -23.34
CA LYS A 9 28.96 12.24 -22.74
C LYS A 9 28.47 11.25 -23.82
N THR A 10 29.25 10.22 -24.14
CA THR A 10 28.81 9.14 -25.03
C THR A 10 28.13 8.04 -24.20
N VAL A 11 26.91 7.66 -24.59
CA VAL A 11 26.11 6.61 -23.97
C VAL A 11 25.76 5.56 -25.01
N ALA A 12 26.01 4.29 -24.69
CA ALA A 12 25.71 3.17 -25.59
C ALA A 12 24.49 2.37 -25.13
N PHE A 13 23.70 1.90 -26.09
CA PHE A 13 22.62 0.94 -25.88
C PHE A 13 22.92 -0.35 -26.66
N VAL A 14 22.88 -1.49 -25.99
CA VAL A 14 23.09 -2.80 -26.61
C VAL A 14 21.84 -3.63 -26.39
N GLY A 15 21.12 -3.93 -27.47
CA GLY A 15 19.72 -4.39 -27.43
C GLY A 15 18.73 -3.21 -27.44
N ALA A 16 17.47 -3.47 -27.82
CA ALA A 16 16.45 -2.44 -27.85
C ALA A 16 15.04 -2.99 -27.60
N ASP A 17 14.27 -2.19 -26.86
CA ASP A 17 12.82 -2.25 -26.72
C ASP A 17 12.27 -0.82 -26.64
N GLY A 18 10.95 -0.64 -26.52
CA GLY A 18 10.33 0.69 -26.46
C GLY A 18 10.85 1.56 -25.30
N LEU A 19 11.19 0.95 -24.16
CA LEU A 19 11.78 1.66 -23.00
C LEU A 19 13.20 2.13 -23.30
N SER A 20 14.01 1.29 -23.92
CA SER A 20 15.37 1.64 -24.34
C SER A 20 15.35 2.79 -25.34
N ALA A 21 14.36 2.82 -26.25
CA ALA A 21 14.14 3.92 -27.18
C ALA A 21 13.78 5.24 -26.49
N ALA A 22 12.85 5.22 -25.54
CA ALA A 22 12.47 6.40 -24.78
C ALA A 22 13.64 6.94 -23.93
N LEU A 23 14.44 6.05 -23.33
CA LEU A 23 15.60 6.42 -22.53
C LEU A 23 16.71 7.02 -23.40
N ALA A 24 17.03 6.37 -24.53
CA ALA A 24 17.97 6.87 -25.52
C ALA A 24 17.57 8.26 -26.04
N ALA A 25 16.29 8.46 -26.36
CA ALA A 25 15.76 9.76 -26.77
C ALA A 25 15.96 10.84 -25.69
N SER A 26 15.85 10.47 -24.41
CA SER A 26 16.07 11.38 -23.28
C SER A 26 17.54 11.80 -23.18
N PHE A 27 18.47 10.85 -23.34
CA PHE A 27 19.91 11.14 -23.43
C PHE A 27 20.27 12.01 -24.63
N ALA A 28 19.69 11.75 -25.81
CA ALA A 28 19.93 12.57 -26.99
C ALA A 28 19.44 14.02 -26.78
N ARG A 29 18.27 14.21 -26.16
CA ARG A 29 17.75 15.54 -25.82
C ARG A 29 18.63 16.29 -24.81
N SER A 30 19.31 15.59 -23.90
CA SER A 30 20.25 16.20 -22.95
C SER A 30 21.62 16.52 -23.58
N GLY A 31 21.80 16.31 -24.89
CA GLY A 31 23.05 16.57 -25.61
C GLY A 31 24.09 15.45 -25.53
N ALA A 32 23.73 14.26 -25.05
CA ALA A 32 24.62 13.09 -25.07
C ALA A 32 24.72 12.49 -26.49
N ILE A 33 25.89 11.94 -26.83
CA ILE A 33 26.05 11.16 -28.06
C ILE A 33 25.53 9.76 -27.79
N VAL A 34 24.41 9.40 -28.42
CA VAL A 34 23.82 8.06 -28.26
C VAL A 34 24.29 7.14 -29.38
N ARG A 35 24.84 5.98 -29.00
CA ARG A 35 25.19 4.89 -29.93
C ARG A 35 24.37 3.66 -29.60
N PHE A 36 23.98 2.88 -30.61
CA PHE A 36 23.23 1.66 -30.34
C PHE A 36 23.55 0.49 -31.27
N TYR A 37 23.53 -0.70 -30.69
CA TYR A 37 23.58 -1.97 -31.42
C TYR A 37 22.33 -2.79 -31.15
N ILE A 38 21.73 -3.32 -32.21
CA ILE A 38 20.59 -4.23 -32.13
C ILE A 38 20.90 -5.40 -33.07
N ASP A 39 20.80 -6.62 -32.55
CA ASP A 39 20.96 -7.83 -33.36
C ASP A 39 19.96 -7.81 -34.53
N ARG A 40 20.41 -8.17 -35.73
CA ARG A 40 19.57 -8.25 -36.93
C ARG A 40 18.41 -9.24 -36.80
N LYS A 41 18.49 -10.19 -35.85
CA LYS A 41 17.42 -11.13 -35.53
C LYS A 41 16.38 -10.59 -34.53
N ALA A 42 16.65 -9.48 -33.85
CA ALA A 42 15.75 -8.87 -32.88
C ALA A 42 14.68 -7.99 -33.56
N ASP A 43 13.55 -7.81 -32.88
CA ASP A 43 12.32 -7.17 -33.37
C ASP A 43 12.57 -5.85 -34.14
N GLY A 44 12.12 -5.81 -35.40
CA GLY A 44 12.29 -4.68 -36.30
C GLY A 44 11.55 -3.41 -35.85
N SER A 45 10.52 -3.53 -35.01
CA SER A 45 9.75 -2.38 -34.51
C SER A 45 10.55 -1.55 -33.50
N ALA A 46 11.25 -2.20 -32.56
CA ALA A 46 12.09 -1.55 -31.55
C ALA A 46 13.32 -0.89 -32.18
N ALA A 47 13.89 -1.52 -33.22
CA ALA A 47 15.00 -0.96 -33.98
C ALA A 47 14.61 0.31 -34.74
N THR A 48 13.41 0.34 -35.32
CA THR A 48 12.84 1.52 -35.97
C THR A 48 12.55 2.61 -34.95
N ALA A 49 11.93 2.28 -33.80
CA ALA A 49 11.66 3.26 -32.75
C ALA A 49 12.94 3.91 -32.20
N LEU A 50 13.99 3.13 -31.95
CA LEU A 50 15.27 3.67 -31.47
C LEU A 50 15.96 4.55 -32.54
N ALA A 51 15.85 4.18 -33.82
CA ALA A 51 16.42 4.95 -34.93
C ALA A 51 15.64 6.23 -35.25
N GLU A 52 14.30 6.21 -35.16
CA GLU A 52 13.43 7.33 -35.49
C GLU A 52 13.22 8.30 -34.31
N GLN A 53 13.15 7.78 -33.08
CA GLN A 53 12.86 8.58 -31.87
C GLN A 53 14.09 8.85 -31.00
N GLY A 54 15.11 7.99 -31.04
CA GLY A 54 16.24 7.99 -30.10
C GLY A 54 17.37 8.98 -30.42
N GLY A 55 17.46 9.52 -31.63
CA GLY A 55 18.46 10.53 -32.01
C GLY A 55 19.92 10.05 -31.96
N GLY A 56 20.19 8.77 -32.22
CA GLY A 56 21.52 8.15 -32.07
C GLY A 56 22.08 7.49 -33.33
N VAL A 57 23.33 7.04 -33.25
CA VAL A 57 24.04 6.35 -34.34
C VAL A 57 23.90 4.83 -34.20
N ARG A 58 23.37 4.17 -35.22
CA ARG A 58 23.32 2.71 -35.32
C ARG A 58 24.70 2.14 -35.65
N CYS A 59 25.17 1.19 -34.85
CA CYS A 59 26.44 0.50 -35.02
C CYS A 59 26.24 -0.93 -35.55
N VAL A 60 27.28 -1.48 -36.19
CA VAL A 60 27.25 -2.82 -36.80
C VAL A 60 27.65 -3.93 -35.83
N SER A 61 28.25 -3.60 -34.68
CA SER A 61 28.59 -4.56 -33.62
C SER A 61 28.46 -3.97 -32.20
N PRO A 62 28.34 -4.82 -31.15
CA PRO A 62 28.38 -4.38 -29.75
C PRO A 62 29.67 -3.62 -29.40
N ALA A 63 30.82 -4.09 -29.89
CA ALA A 63 32.11 -3.43 -29.70
C ALA A 63 32.16 -2.02 -30.32
N GLU A 64 31.50 -1.80 -31.46
CA GLU A 64 31.43 -0.47 -32.06
C GLU A 64 30.48 0.46 -31.28
N ALA A 65 29.33 -0.04 -30.86
CA ALA A 65 28.37 0.75 -30.08
C ALA A 65 28.96 1.26 -28.77
N THR A 66 29.73 0.42 -28.10
CA THR A 66 30.31 0.70 -26.77
C THR A 66 31.61 1.48 -26.81
N ARG A 67 32.15 1.76 -28.00
CA ARG A 67 33.40 2.51 -28.18
C ARG A 67 33.30 3.88 -27.49
N ASP A 68 34.30 4.20 -26.67
CA ASP A 68 34.44 5.45 -25.91
C ASP A 68 33.24 5.81 -25.02
N SER A 69 32.36 4.85 -24.72
CA SER A 69 31.13 5.09 -23.95
C SER A 69 31.40 4.97 -22.46
N ALA A 70 31.07 6.01 -21.71
CA ALA A 70 31.27 6.05 -20.26
C ALA A 70 30.13 5.34 -19.49
N LEU A 71 28.95 5.27 -20.11
CA LEU A 71 27.80 4.49 -19.66
C LEU A 71 27.30 3.60 -20.80
N VAL A 72 27.07 2.32 -20.51
CA VAL A 72 26.49 1.36 -21.44
C VAL A 72 25.26 0.73 -20.81
N VAL A 73 24.10 0.90 -21.43
CA VAL A 73 22.85 0.24 -21.05
C VAL A 73 22.71 -1.02 -21.89
N VAL A 74 22.66 -2.18 -21.24
CA VAL A 74 22.57 -3.48 -21.91
C VAL A 74 21.21 -4.08 -21.62
N LEU A 75 20.42 -4.33 -22.67
CA LEU A 75 19.26 -5.17 -22.62
C LEU A 75 19.66 -6.57 -23.09
N SER A 76 19.65 -7.54 -22.17
CA SER A 76 19.99 -8.93 -22.48
C SER A 76 18.98 -9.88 -21.87
N ASP A 77 18.53 -10.86 -22.66
CA ASP A 77 17.93 -12.06 -22.13
C ASP A 77 19.03 -13.09 -21.78
N ALA A 78 18.63 -14.31 -21.43
CA ALA A 78 19.56 -15.32 -20.93
C ALA A 78 20.46 -15.95 -21.99
N ASP A 79 20.09 -15.87 -23.27
CA ASP A 79 20.75 -16.61 -24.33
C ASP A 79 21.92 -15.79 -24.90
N GLY A 80 23.11 -16.39 -24.94
CA GLY A 80 24.27 -15.78 -25.58
C GLY A 80 24.89 -14.58 -24.86
N VAL A 81 24.57 -14.34 -23.58
CA VAL A 81 25.14 -13.24 -22.75
C VAL A 81 26.67 -13.26 -22.77
N ASP A 82 27.28 -14.43 -22.63
CA ASP A 82 28.74 -14.57 -22.66
C ASP A 82 29.33 -14.16 -24.03
N GLU A 83 28.69 -14.53 -25.13
CA GLU A 83 29.13 -14.12 -26.48
C GLU A 83 28.91 -12.61 -26.71
N LEU A 84 27.80 -12.07 -26.22
CA LEU A 84 27.49 -10.64 -26.31
C LEU A 84 28.55 -9.79 -25.59
N PHE A 85 29.01 -10.24 -24.42
CA PHE A 85 30.01 -9.52 -23.63
C PHE A 85 31.44 -9.80 -24.08
N PHE A 86 31.83 -11.06 -24.21
CA PHE A 86 33.22 -11.50 -24.35
C PHE A 86 33.59 -12.01 -25.75
N GLY A 87 32.64 -12.09 -26.68
CA GLY A 87 32.90 -12.49 -28.06
C GLY A 87 33.89 -11.57 -28.79
N ALA A 88 34.32 -11.99 -29.99
CA ALA A 88 35.33 -11.25 -30.78
C ALA A 88 34.89 -9.83 -31.18
N GLN A 89 33.58 -9.57 -31.20
CA GLN A 89 32.97 -8.26 -31.41
C GLN A 89 32.06 -7.85 -30.23
N GLY A 90 32.28 -8.45 -29.06
CA GLY A 90 31.48 -8.23 -27.86
C GLY A 90 31.70 -6.88 -27.18
N ILE A 91 30.81 -6.57 -26.22
CA ILE A 91 30.79 -5.31 -25.44
C ILE A 91 32.17 -4.97 -24.89
N VAL A 92 32.86 -5.94 -24.28
CA VAL A 92 34.16 -5.72 -23.60
C VAL A 92 35.20 -5.12 -24.55
N GLN A 93 35.11 -5.37 -25.86
CA GLN A 93 36.13 -4.93 -26.81
C GLN A 93 36.04 -3.44 -27.13
N GLY A 94 34.85 -2.83 -26.98
CA GLY A 94 34.63 -1.41 -27.17
C GLY A 94 34.74 -0.56 -25.90
N LEU A 95 34.55 -1.16 -24.72
CA LEU A 95 34.53 -0.42 -23.45
C LEU A 95 35.84 0.33 -23.16
N CYS A 96 35.72 1.59 -22.76
CA CYS A 96 36.81 2.37 -22.21
C CYS A 96 37.13 1.95 -20.76
N LYS A 97 38.29 2.39 -20.25
CA LYS A 97 38.65 2.14 -18.83
C LYS A 97 37.62 2.80 -17.92
N GLU A 98 37.29 2.12 -16.83
CA GLU A 98 36.33 2.60 -15.82
C GLU A 98 34.91 2.87 -16.36
N ALA A 99 34.52 2.27 -17.48
CA ALA A 99 33.16 2.36 -17.98
C ALA A 99 32.16 1.71 -17.03
N VAL A 100 30.96 2.29 -16.93
CA VAL A 100 29.85 1.71 -16.18
C VAL A 100 28.92 0.97 -17.14
N VAL A 101 28.68 -0.31 -16.86
CA VAL A 101 27.71 -1.13 -17.57
C VAL A 101 26.48 -1.29 -16.68
N LEU A 102 25.34 -0.77 -17.14
CA LEU A 102 24.05 -0.92 -16.51
C LEU A 102 23.29 -2.05 -17.24
N ILE A 103 23.21 -3.23 -16.62
CA ILE A 103 22.55 -4.39 -17.22
C ILE A 103 21.09 -4.47 -16.78
N ARG A 104 20.19 -4.40 -17.76
CA ARG A 104 18.77 -4.72 -17.61
C ARG A 104 18.54 -6.12 -18.17
N SER A 105 18.19 -7.07 -17.30
CA SER A 105 18.08 -8.47 -17.72
C SER A 105 16.95 -9.24 -17.05
N THR A 106 16.52 -10.30 -17.75
CA THR A 106 15.66 -11.37 -17.22
C THR A 106 16.45 -12.53 -16.61
N LEU A 107 17.79 -12.46 -16.63
CA LEU A 107 18.68 -13.43 -16.01
C LEU A 107 18.39 -13.62 -14.51
N VAL A 108 18.58 -14.85 -14.04
CA VAL A 108 18.58 -15.15 -12.60
C VAL A 108 19.78 -14.48 -11.92
N PRO A 109 19.66 -14.04 -10.66
CA PRO A 109 20.73 -13.29 -9.96
C PRO A 109 22.11 -13.98 -9.98
N SER A 110 22.16 -15.31 -9.86
CA SER A 110 23.42 -16.06 -9.86
C SER A 110 24.18 -16.00 -11.19
N HIS A 111 23.49 -15.81 -12.32
CA HIS A 111 24.13 -15.59 -13.62
C HIS A 111 24.69 -14.17 -13.72
N LEU A 112 23.98 -13.18 -13.19
CA LEU A 112 24.47 -11.81 -13.12
C LEU A 112 25.72 -11.70 -12.25
N GLU A 113 25.77 -12.41 -11.11
CA GLU A 113 26.95 -12.45 -10.24
C GLU A 113 28.17 -13.02 -10.97
N LYS A 114 28.01 -14.12 -11.71
CA LYS A 114 29.07 -14.72 -12.53
C LYS A 114 29.55 -13.76 -13.62
N LEU A 115 28.63 -13.06 -14.28
CA LEU A 115 28.98 -12.04 -15.28
C LEU A 115 29.80 -10.91 -14.64
N GLY A 116 29.38 -10.44 -13.46
CA GLY A 116 30.11 -9.44 -12.69
C GLY A 116 31.53 -9.87 -12.33
N GLN A 117 31.71 -11.13 -11.92
CA GLN A 117 33.04 -11.71 -11.65
C GLN A 117 33.92 -11.73 -12.90
N LYS A 118 33.41 -12.27 -14.02
CA LYS A 118 34.16 -12.28 -15.29
C LYS A 118 34.55 -10.89 -15.77
N LEU A 119 33.69 -9.89 -15.59
CA LEU A 119 33.99 -8.50 -15.94
C LEU A 119 35.03 -7.87 -15.00
N ALA A 120 35.09 -8.29 -13.74
CA ALA A 120 36.11 -7.84 -12.80
C ALA A 120 37.51 -8.38 -13.14
N ASP A 121 37.59 -9.57 -13.76
CA ASP A 121 38.84 -10.17 -14.23
C ASP A 121 39.44 -9.43 -15.44
N GLU A 122 38.64 -8.62 -16.14
CA GLU A 122 39.11 -7.76 -17.22
C GLU A 122 39.96 -6.60 -16.66
N LYS A 123 41.21 -6.45 -17.14
CA LYS A 123 42.17 -5.40 -16.70
C LYS A 123 41.80 -3.96 -17.11
N LYS A 124 40.52 -3.69 -17.34
CA LYS A 124 39.95 -2.41 -17.75
C LYS A 124 39.23 -1.66 -16.62
N GLY A 125 39.02 -2.30 -15.46
CA GLY A 125 38.33 -1.69 -14.32
C GLY A 125 36.86 -1.41 -14.63
N ILE A 126 36.20 -2.30 -15.37
CA ILE A 126 34.79 -2.16 -15.79
C ILE A 126 33.89 -2.36 -14.56
N PHE A 127 32.88 -1.51 -14.41
CA PHE A 127 31.93 -1.62 -13.31
C PHE A 127 30.57 -2.07 -13.80
N LEU A 128 30.05 -3.15 -13.23
CA LEU A 128 28.72 -3.66 -13.53
C LEU A 128 27.72 -3.23 -12.45
N LEU A 129 26.60 -2.68 -12.88
CA LEU A 129 25.40 -2.42 -12.09
C LEU A 129 24.25 -3.19 -12.72
N ASP A 130 23.41 -3.85 -11.93
CA ASP A 130 22.13 -4.34 -12.44
C ASP A 130 21.04 -3.28 -12.28
N ALA A 131 20.08 -3.30 -13.19
CA ALA A 131 18.99 -2.33 -13.19
C ALA A 131 17.63 -2.94 -13.47
N TYR A 132 16.64 -2.45 -12.74
CA TYR A 132 15.24 -2.55 -13.08
C TYR A 132 14.76 -1.21 -13.63
N ILE A 133 14.40 -1.20 -14.92
CA ILE A 133 13.96 0.01 -15.63
C ILE A 133 12.52 -0.22 -16.12
N PHE A 134 11.64 0.74 -15.83
CA PHE A 134 10.23 0.69 -16.22
C PHE A 134 9.64 2.10 -16.41
N SER A 135 8.52 2.20 -17.10
CA SER A 135 7.76 3.46 -17.17
C SER A 135 6.93 3.63 -15.91
N GLY A 136 7.06 4.77 -15.24
CA GLY A 136 6.24 5.20 -14.11
C GLY A 136 4.78 5.32 -14.52
N LEU A 137 3.92 4.66 -13.73
CA LEU A 137 2.48 4.61 -13.97
C LEU A 137 1.67 5.38 -12.92
N SER A 138 2.29 5.86 -11.83
CA SER A 138 1.63 6.71 -10.84
C SER A 138 1.28 8.08 -11.43
N ASP A 139 0.37 8.83 -10.80
CA ASP A 139 0.00 10.15 -11.32
C ASP A 139 1.17 11.14 -11.17
N GLU A 140 2.03 10.97 -10.16
CA GLU A 140 3.23 11.79 -9.95
C GLU A 140 4.31 11.52 -11.00
N LEU A 141 4.50 10.26 -11.39
CA LEU A 141 5.57 9.83 -12.30
C LEU A 141 5.04 9.37 -13.66
N LYS A 142 3.83 9.76 -14.04
CA LYS A 142 3.17 9.27 -15.25
C LYS A 142 4.03 9.60 -16.47
N GLN A 143 4.44 8.54 -17.20
CA GLN A 143 5.33 8.63 -18.37
C GLN A 143 6.78 9.03 -18.06
N ASN A 144 7.19 9.08 -16.80
CA ASN A 144 8.60 9.17 -16.43
C ASN A 144 9.24 7.79 -16.50
N ILE A 145 10.51 7.70 -16.91
CA ILE A 145 11.29 6.47 -16.84
C ILE A 145 11.83 6.35 -15.42
N VAL A 146 11.59 5.21 -14.77
CA VAL A 146 12.16 4.90 -13.46
C VAL A 146 13.31 3.93 -13.66
N VAL A 147 14.48 4.28 -13.13
CA VAL A 147 15.70 3.47 -13.16
C VAL A 147 16.07 3.14 -11.72
N VAL A 148 15.92 1.88 -11.33
CA VAL A 148 16.41 1.37 -10.05
C VAL A 148 17.68 0.60 -10.32
N ALA A 149 18.81 1.12 -9.85
CA ALA A 149 20.13 0.52 -10.04
C ALA A 149 20.68 -0.04 -8.73
N SER A 150 21.40 -1.15 -8.82
CA SER A 150 22.01 -1.80 -7.67
C SER A 150 23.43 -2.29 -7.96
N GLY A 151 24.27 -2.30 -6.92
CA GLY A 151 25.71 -2.57 -7.06
C GLY A 151 26.56 -1.78 -6.07
N ARG A 152 27.86 -1.61 -6.35
CA ARG A 152 28.72 -0.80 -5.47
C ARG A 152 28.21 0.64 -5.44
N LYS A 153 28.02 1.19 -4.22
CA LYS A 153 27.36 2.48 -4.00
C LYS A 153 28.04 3.64 -4.74
N ASP A 154 29.37 3.70 -4.69
CA ASP A 154 30.18 4.70 -5.41
C ASP A 154 29.96 4.67 -6.93
N VAL A 155 29.81 3.46 -7.50
CA VAL A 155 29.55 3.27 -8.93
C VAL A 155 28.11 3.66 -9.27
N ALA A 156 27.14 3.26 -8.44
CA ALA A 156 25.73 3.62 -8.65
C ALA A 156 25.51 5.13 -8.57
N GLU A 157 26.14 5.81 -7.62
CA GLU A 157 26.11 7.28 -7.53
C GLU A 157 26.76 7.94 -8.76
N ARG A 158 27.90 7.40 -9.23
CA ARG A 158 28.54 7.85 -10.47
C ARG A 158 27.63 7.64 -11.69
N ALA A 159 26.92 6.51 -11.77
CA ALA A 159 25.94 6.26 -12.82
C ALA A 159 24.76 7.23 -12.74
N GLY A 160 24.30 7.58 -11.54
CA GLY A 160 23.23 8.55 -11.30
C GLY A 160 23.48 9.93 -11.92
N GLN A 161 24.75 10.36 -12.03
CA GLN A 161 25.14 11.61 -12.70
C GLN A 161 24.88 11.63 -14.22
N PHE A 162 24.56 10.48 -14.82
CA PHE A 162 24.10 10.42 -16.20
C PHE A 162 22.58 10.62 -16.30
N PHE A 163 21.84 10.34 -15.23
CA PHE A 163 20.38 10.41 -15.20
C PHE A 163 19.85 11.69 -14.54
N SER A 164 20.67 12.41 -13.76
CA SER A 164 20.26 13.59 -12.98
C SER A 164 19.65 14.71 -13.82
N ASP A 165 20.14 14.88 -15.04
CA ASP A 165 19.77 15.98 -15.94
C ASP A 165 18.79 15.52 -17.03
N LEU A 166 18.30 14.28 -16.95
CA LEU A 166 17.36 13.74 -17.93
C LEU A 166 15.93 14.13 -17.55
N ASP A 167 15.26 14.82 -18.46
CA ASP A 167 13.84 15.07 -18.35
C ASP A 167 13.06 13.76 -18.17
N LYS A 168 12.08 13.77 -17.28
CA LYS A 168 11.16 12.66 -17.05
C LYS A 168 11.88 11.35 -16.68
N THR A 169 13.00 11.41 -15.98
CA THR A 169 13.69 10.20 -15.47
C THR A 169 13.91 10.29 -13.97
N ASN A 170 13.64 9.20 -13.25
CA ASN A 170 13.88 9.09 -11.81
C ASN A 170 14.89 7.96 -11.57
N TYR A 171 15.96 8.26 -10.84
CA TYR A 171 17.04 7.33 -10.58
C TYR A 171 17.11 6.98 -9.08
N PHE A 172 17.01 5.69 -8.76
CA PHE A 172 17.10 5.15 -7.42
C PHE A 172 18.32 4.24 -7.30
N VAL A 173 19.07 4.38 -6.20
CA VAL A 173 20.19 3.49 -5.84
C VAL A 173 19.75 2.54 -4.74
N GLU A 174 19.88 1.25 -4.97
CA GLU A 174 19.43 0.21 -4.05
C GLU A 174 20.48 -0.85 -3.78
N GLY A 175 20.80 -1.07 -2.51
CA GLY A 175 21.49 -2.25 -2.01
C GLY A 175 22.74 -2.71 -2.78
N GLU A 176 23.02 -4.00 -2.66
CA GLU A 176 24.12 -4.66 -3.35
C GLU A 176 23.67 -5.13 -4.74
N PHE A 177 24.65 -5.56 -5.55
CA PHE A 177 24.39 -6.10 -6.88
C PHE A 177 23.34 -7.23 -6.84
N GLY A 178 22.36 -7.18 -7.73
CA GLY A 178 21.22 -8.09 -7.81
C GLY A 178 19.96 -7.61 -7.09
N CYS A 179 20.02 -6.56 -6.26
CA CYS A 179 18.85 -6.05 -5.52
C CYS A 179 17.74 -5.54 -6.45
N SER A 180 18.06 -4.77 -7.50
CA SER A 180 17.07 -4.26 -8.46
C SER A 180 16.40 -5.40 -9.23
N SER A 181 17.16 -6.44 -9.60
CA SER A 181 16.63 -7.64 -10.24
C SER A 181 15.66 -8.40 -9.32
N LYS A 182 15.97 -8.50 -8.02
CA LYS A 182 15.08 -9.09 -7.02
C LYS A 182 13.81 -8.25 -6.80
N ILE A 183 13.91 -6.92 -6.82
CA ILE A 183 12.73 -6.01 -6.76
C ILE A 183 11.82 -6.25 -7.97
N ARG A 184 12.40 -6.39 -9.18
CA ARG A 184 11.64 -6.74 -10.38
C ARG A 184 10.87 -8.05 -10.20
N LEU A 185 11.46 -9.08 -9.60
CA LEU A 185 10.76 -10.35 -9.34
C LEU A 185 9.56 -10.18 -8.41
N VAL A 186 9.63 -9.30 -7.41
CA VAL A 186 8.49 -8.98 -6.55
C VAL A 186 7.38 -8.30 -7.35
N ASN A 187 7.73 -7.39 -8.26
CA ASN A 187 6.76 -6.77 -9.17
C ASN A 187 6.14 -7.79 -10.15
N ASP A 188 6.95 -8.66 -10.76
CA ASP A 188 6.50 -9.69 -11.71
C ASP A 188 5.54 -10.69 -11.05
N LEU A 189 5.76 -11.02 -9.77
CA LEU A 189 4.84 -11.80 -8.95
C LEU A 189 3.46 -11.14 -8.88
N LEU A 190 3.43 -9.84 -8.54
CA LEU A 190 2.19 -9.08 -8.44
C LEU A 190 1.47 -8.98 -9.79
N GLU A 191 2.19 -8.65 -10.87
CA GLU A 191 1.60 -8.58 -12.22
C GLU A 191 0.91 -9.90 -12.60
N SER A 192 1.57 -11.02 -12.31
CA SER A 192 1.07 -12.36 -12.64
C SER A 192 -0.21 -12.70 -11.89
N ILE A 193 -0.23 -12.46 -10.57
CA ILE A 193 -1.40 -12.73 -9.74
C ILE A 193 -2.55 -11.78 -10.11
N HIS A 194 -2.27 -10.48 -10.27
CA HIS A 194 -3.28 -9.47 -10.57
C HIS A 194 -3.93 -9.71 -11.92
N PHE A 195 -3.17 -10.16 -12.92
CA PHE A 195 -3.73 -10.53 -14.21
C PHE A 195 -4.74 -11.67 -14.08
N VAL A 196 -4.36 -12.79 -13.46
CA VAL A 196 -5.26 -13.95 -13.32
C VAL A 196 -6.46 -13.60 -12.45
N ALA A 197 -6.27 -12.81 -11.38
CA ALA A 197 -7.36 -12.30 -10.56
C ALA A 197 -8.34 -11.42 -11.36
N SER A 198 -7.82 -10.57 -12.25
CA SER A 198 -8.63 -9.74 -13.16
C SER A 198 -9.44 -10.61 -14.12
N THR A 199 -8.84 -11.66 -14.67
CA THR A 199 -9.55 -12.65 -15.49
C THR A 199 -10.67 -13.32 -14.68
N GLU A 200 -10.36 -13.96 -13.54
CA GLU A 200 -11.34 -14.59 -12.65
C GLU A 200 -12.51 -13.66 -12.31
N ALA A 201 -12.21 -12.40 -11.95
CA ALA A 201 -13.17 -11.36 -11.61
C ALA A 201 -14.11 -11.01 -12.77
N MET A 202 -13.55 -10.79 -13.96
CA MET A 202 -14.35 -10.46 -15.14
C MET A 202 -15.29 -11.62 -15.51
N PHE A 203 -14.78 -12.84 -15.48
CA PHE A 203 -15.55 -14.02 -15.85
C PHE A 203 -16.70 -14.31 -14.85
N ILE A 204 -16.48 -14.22 -13.53
CA ILE A 204 -17.58 -14.40 -12.57
C ILE A 204 -18.61 -13.26 -12.66
N GLY A 205 -18.18 -12.02 -12.91
CA GLY A 205 -19.10 -10.90 -13.05
C GLY A 205 -20.00 -11.02 -14.29
N VAL A 206 -19.45 -11.44 -15.43
CA VAL A 206 -20.24 -11.71 -16.64
C VAL A 206 -21.16 -12.92 -16.42
N ARG A 207 -20.67 -13.96 -15.76
CA ARG A 207 -21.48 -15.13 -15.39
C ARG A 207 -22.66 -14.76 -14.47
N ALA A 208 -22.49 -13.75 -13.64
CA ALA A 208 -23.52 -13.16 -12.78
C ALA A 208 -24.47 -12.18 -13.52
N GLY A 209 -24.34 -12.05 -14.85
CA GLY A 209 -25.23 -11.25 -15.69
C GLY A 209 -24.88 -9.77 -15.77
N ILE A 210 -23.68 -9.37 -15.32
CA ILE A 210 -23.24 -7.98 -15.39
C ILE A 210 -22.44 -7.74 -16.68
N HIS A 211 -22.76 -6.67 -17.39
CA HIS A 211 -22.02 -6.28 -18.59
C HIS A 211 -20.55 -5.99 -18.27
N PRO A 212 -19.57 -6.55 -19.01
CA PRO A 212 -18.15 -6.45 -18.66
C PRO A 212 -17.64 -5.01 -18.62
N SER A 213 -18.05 -4.14 -19.54
CA SER A 213 -17.64 -2.73 -19.51
C SER A 213 -18.14 -1.95 -18.28
N ILE A 214 -19.28 -2.36 -17.69
CA ILE A 214 -19.79 -1.76 -16.44
C ILE A 214 -18.93 -2.22 -15.26
N ILE A 215 -18.56 -3.51 -15.23
CA ILE A 215 -17.60 -4.05 -14.26
C ILE A 215 -16.29 -3.26 -14.34
N TYR A 216 -15.75 -3.09 -15.55
CA TYR A 216 -14.52 -2.35 -15.80
C TYR A 216 -14.58 -0.91 -15.28
N ASP A 217 -15.61 -0.15 -15.64
CA ASP A 217 -15.73 1.26 -15.23
C ASP A 217 -15.80 1.43 -13.70
N ILE A 218 -16.62 0.61 -13.04
CA ILE A 218 -16.80 0.67 -11.59
C ILE A 218 -15.53 0.25 -10.86
N ILE A 219 -14.93 -0.88 -11.25
CA ILE A 219 -13.77 -1.45 -10.54
C ILE A 219 -12.52 -0.60 -10.75
N SER A 220 -12.34 0.01 -11.93
CA SER A 220 -11.20 0.89 -12.19
C SER A 220 -11.09 2.04 -11.18
N ASN A 221 -12.21 2.40 -10.54
CA ASN A 221 -12.34 3.48 -9.56
C ASN A 221 -12.63 2.99 -8.13
N ALA A 222 -12.48 1.69 -7.87
CA ALA A 222 -12.82 1.06 -6.60
C ALA A 222 -11.61 0.37 -5.95
N ALA A 223 -11.80 -0.15 -4.74
CA ALA A 223 -10.73 -0.76 -3.97
C ALA A 223 -10.12 -2.01 -4.63
N GLY A 224 -10.86 -2.68 -5.52
CA GLY A 224 -10.36 -3.78 -6.33
C GLY A 224 -9.46 -3.36 -7.51
N SER A 225 -9.25 -2.07 -7.76
CA SER A 225 -8.45 -1.59 -8.89
C SER A 225 -6.96 -1.99 -8.79
N SER A 226 -6.38 -2.38 -9.92
CA SER A 226 -4.93 -2.52 -10.13
C SER A 226 -4.52 -1.97 -11.49
N ARG A 227 -3.22 -1.66 -11.67
CA ARG A 227 -2.72 -1.18 -12.97
C ARG A 227 -2.95 -2.22 -14.05
N ILE A 228 -2.73 -3.50 -13.72
CA ILE A 228 -3.02 -4.61 -14.63
C ILE A 228 -4.50 -4.66 -15.01
N PHE A 229 -5.42 -4.52 -14.05
CA PHE A 229 -6.86 -4.51 -14.36
C PHE A 229 -7.19 -3.40 -15.37
N VAL A 230 -6.74 -2.17 -15.11
CA VAL A 230 -7.02 -1.00 -15.95
C VAL A 230 -6.40 -1.15 -17.35
N GLU A 231 -5.17 -1.66 -17.44
CA GLU A 231 -4.43 -1.74 -18.71
C GLU A 231 -4.89 -2.92 -19.57
N VAL A 232 -5.19 -4.07 -18.96
CA VAL A 232 -5.33 -5.34 -19.68
C VAL A 232 -6.78 -5.74 -19.90
N VAL A 233 -7.72 -5.36 -19.02
CA VAL A 233 -9.14 -5.69 -19.25
C VAL A 233 -9.67 -5.15 -20.58
N PRO A 234 -9.40 -3.89 -21.00
CA PRO A 234 -9.82 -3.41 -22.32
C PRO A 234 -9.30 -4.29 -23.47
N LYS A 235 -8.05 -4.77 -23.37
CA LYS A 235 -7.42 -5.67 -24.35
C LYS A 235 -8.09 -7.04 -24.38
N ILE A 236 -8.54 -7.54 -23.22
CA ILE A 236 -9.34 -8.77 -23.13
C ILE A 236 -10.68 -8.59 -23.84
N LEU A 237 -11.37 -7.47 -23.61
CA LEU A 237 -12.70 -7.22 -24.17
C LEU A 237 -12.67 -6.98 -25.69
N SER A 238 -11.54 -6.56 -26.24
CA SER A 238 -11.38 -6.29 -27.68
C SER A 238 -10.63 -7.38 -28.46
N GLU A 239 -10.31 -8.53 -27.84
CA GLU A 239 -9.42 -9.57 -28.40
C GLU A 239 -8.12 -8.99 -29.00
N ASP A 240 -7.45 -8.09 -28.29
CA ASP A 240 -6.22 -7.44 -28.77
C ASP A 240 -5.12 -8.48 -29.07
N PRO A 241 -4.53 -8.52 -30.28
CA PRO A 241 -3.43 -9.43 -30.61
C PRO A 241 -2.22 -9.32 -29.68
N LEU A 242 -1.95 -8.14 -29.11
CA LEU A 242 -0.84 -7.91 -28.18
C LEU A 242 -1.02 -8.65 -26.84
N LEU A 243 -2.24 -9.10 -26.53
CA LEU A 243 -2.51 -9.90 -25.34
C LEU A 243 -1.72 -11.21 -25.35
N ILE A 244 -1.51 -11.81 -26.54
CA ILE A 244 -0.78 -13.08 -26.67
C ILE A 244 0.68 -12.90 -26.23
N ASP A 245 1.35 -11.85 -26.69
CA ASP A 245 2.75 -11.59 -26.35
C ASP A 245 2.91 -11.16 -24.90
N PHE A 246 1.95 -10.38 -24.39
CA PHE A 246 1.89 -10.06 -22.96
C PHE A 246 1.77 -11.34 -22.10
N LEU A 247 0.91 -12.28 -22.46
CA LEU A 247 0.74 -13.55 -21.74
C LEU A 247 1.97 -14.46 -21.80
N LYS A 248 2.63 -14.55 -22.97
CA LYS A 248 3.90 -15.28 -23.11
C LYS A 248 4.96 -14.71 -22.17
N SER A 249 5.08 -13.38 -22.13
CA SER A 249 6.00 -12.66 -21.25
C SER A 249 5.67 -12.91 -19.77
N LEU A 250 4.41 -12.75 -19.39
CA LEU A 250 3.93 -12.95 -18.02
C LEU A 250 4.19 -14.37 -17.51
N LYS A 251 3.89 -15.39 -18.34
CA LYS A 251 4.19 -16.79 -18.03
C LYS A 251 5.69 -17.01 -17.82
N LYS A 252 6.53 -16.43 -18.69
CA LYS A 252 8.00 -16.53 -18.59
C LYS A 252 8.50 -15.90 -17.30
N HIS A 253 8.03 -14.70 -16.96
CA HIS A 253 8.41 -14.00 -15.73
C HIS A 253 7.96 -14.74 -14.47
N ALA A 254 6.71 -15.21 -14.43
CA ALA A 254 6.19 -16.03 -13.34
C ALA A 254 7.06 -17.29 -13.10
N SER A 255 7.53 -17.94 -14.16
CA SER A 255 8.46 -19.07 -14.06
C SER A 255 9.75 -18.70 -13.33
N TYR A 256 10.36 -17.55 -13.67
CA TYR A 256 11.59 -17.09 -13.01
C TYR A 256 11.39 -16.77 -11.53
N VAL A 257 10.24 -16.20 -11.19
CA VAL A 257 9.88 -15.97 -9.78
C VAL A 257 9.73 -17.30 -9.05
N MET A 258 9.03 -18.27 -9.62
CA MET A 258 8.86 -19.62 -9.05
C MET A 258 10.20 -20.33 -8.84
N ASP A 259 11.10 -20.28 -9.83
CA ASP A 259 12.44 -20.87 -9.72
C ASP A 259 13.28 -20.19 -8.62
N THR A 260 13.20 -18.87 -8.53
CA THR A 260 13.89 -18.10 -7.49
C THR A 260 13.35 -18.41 -6.11
N ALA A 261 12.03 -18.50 -5.96
CA ALA A 261 11.39 -18.85 -4.69
C ALA A 261 11.73 -20.28 -4.26
N LYS A 262 11.79 -21.22 -5.20
CA LYS A 262 12.28 -22.58 -4.95
C LYS A 262 13.73 -22.57 -4.46
N ALA A 263 14.63 -21.83 -5.11
CA ALA A 263 16.01 -21.69 -4.66
C ALA A 263 16.10 -21.03 -3.26
N ALA A 264 15.22 -20.09 -2.96
CA ALA A 264 15.10 -19.46 -1.65
C ALA A 264 14.33 -20.30 -0.61
N THR A 265 13.82 -21.49 -0.98
CA THR A 265 12.96 -22.32 -0.10
C THR A 265 11.81 -21.49 0.50
N PHE A 266 11.08 -20.77 -0.35
CA PHE A 266 9.99 -19.88 0.07
C PHE A 266 8.69 -20.22 -0.66
N PRO A 267 7.57 -20.39 0.06
CA PRO A 267 6.30 -20.74 -0.56
C PRO A 267 5.63 -19.52 -1.19
N LEU A 268 5.16 -19.67 -2.44
CA LEU A 268 4.36 -18.67 -3.16
C LEU A 268 3.02 -19.28 -3.62
N PRO A 269 2.09 -19.57 -2.69
CA PRO A 269 0.86 -20.29 -3.02
C PRO A 269 -0.06 -19.54 -4.01
N LEU A 270 -0.16 -18.21 -3.93
CA LEU A 270 -0.97 -17.45 -4.89
C LEU A 270 -0.33 -17.44 -6.27
N LEU A 271 0.98 -17.13 -6.34
CA LEU A 271 1.68 -17.16 -7.62
C LEU A 271 1.67 -18.55 -8.25
N ALA A 272 1.84 -19.62 -7.46
CA ALA A 272 1.86 -20.98 -7.96
C ALA A 272 0.56 -21.32 -8.71
N VAL A 273 -0.59 -20.96 -8.14
CA VAL A 273 -1.90 -21.18 -8.77
C VAL A 273 -2.12 -20.26 -9.96
N ALA A 274 -1.74 -18.98 -9.86
CA ALA A 274 -1.79 -18.06 -10.99
C ALA A 274 -0.94 -18.57 -12.16
N TYR A 275 0.27 -19.07 -11.89
CA TYR A 275 1.17 -19.63 -12.88
C TYR A 275 0.59 -20.86 -13.58
N GLN A 276 -0.08 -21.76 -12.86
CA GLN A 276 -0.78 -22.89 -13.48
C GLN A 276 -1.91 -22.43 -14.42
N GLN A 277 -2.65 -21.39 -14.08
CA GLN A 277 -3.66 -20.82 -14.98
C GLN A 277 -3.04 -20.16 -16.22
N LEU A 278 -1.89 -19.50 -16.08
CA LEU A 278 -1.14 -18.94 -17.21
C LEU A 278 -0.64 -20.04 -18.15
N ILE A 279 -0.16 -21.17 -17.60
CA ILE A 279 0.21 -22.36 -18.40
C ILE A 279 -1.00 -22.88 -19.15
N HIS A 280 -2.13 -23.06 -18.46
CA HIS A 280 -3.36 -23.59 -19.06
C HIS A 280 -3.86 -22.71 -20.20
N GLY A 281 -4.01 -21.39 -19.96
CA GLY A 281 -4.40 -20.43 -20.99
C GLY A 281 -3.45 -20.42 -22.19
N SER A 282 -2.15 -20.66 -21.95
CA SER A 282 -1.14 -20.73 -23.02
C SER A 282 -1.08 -22.08 -23.75
N SER A 283 -1.67 -23.15 -23.22
CA SER A 283 -1.48 -24.52 -23.76
C SER A 283 -2.19 -24.75 -25.10
N ALA A 284 -3.29 -24.06 -25.39
CA ALA A 284 -3.99 -24.19 -26.67
C ALA A 284 -3.29 -23.47 -27.84
N VAL A 285 -2.35 -22.57 -27.53
CA VAL A 285 -1.54 -21.85 -28.53
C VAL A 285 -0.46 -22.79 -29.12
N ILE A 286 -0.05 -23.81 -28.38
CA ILE A 286 0.98 -24.77 -28.80
C ILE A 286 0.34 -25.80 -29.74
N GLY A 287 0.26 -25.45 -31.03
CA GLY A 287 -0.27 -26.31 -32.10
C GLY A 287 -1.17 -25.59 -33.11
N ASN A 288 -1.65 -24.39 -32.77
CA ASN A 288 -2.37 -23.51 -33.68
C ASN A 288 -2.07 -22.05 -33.29
N GLU A 289 -1.19 -21.38 -34.03
CA GLU A 289 -0.75 -19.99 -33.75
C GLU A 289 -1.90 -18.96 -33.77
N SER A 290 -3.09 -19.34 -34.27
CA SER A 290 -4.29 -18.51 -34.31
C SER A 290 -5.20 -18.61 -33.07
N ALA A 291 -4.95 -19.53 -32.14
CA ALA A 291 -5.82 -19.75 -30.98
C ALA A 291 -5.55 -18.71 -29.86
N SER A 292 -6.56 -17.91 -29.52
CA SER A 292 -6.47 -16.95 -28.42
C SER A 292 -6.50 -17.66 -27.05
N PRO A 293 -5.57 -17.35 -26.12
CA PRO A 293 -5.62 -17.84 -24.73
C PRO A 293 -6.95 -17.56 -24.02
N LEU A 294 -7.65 -16.50 -24.43
CA LEU A 294 -8.98 -16.18 -23.93
C LEU A 294 -9.97 -17.32 -24.19
N LYS A 295 -9.91 -17.98 -25.35
CA LYS A 295 -10.85 -19.07 -25.70
C LYS A 295 -10.75 -20.25 -24.73
N VAL A 296 -9.57 -20.52 -24.19
CA VAL A 296 -9.36 -21.56 -23.16
C VAL A 296 -10.12 -21.19 -21.89
N TRP A 297 -9.99 -19.94 -21.44
CA TRP A 297 -10.70 -19.46 -20.27
C TRP A 297 -12.20 -19.34 -20.51
N GLU A 298 -12.65 -18.92 -21.69
CA GLU A 298 -14.06 -18.91 -22.06
C GLU A 298 -14.68 -20.30 -21.98
N GLN A 299 -13.95 -21.32 -22.46
CA GLN A 299 -14.35 -22.72 -22.34
C GLN A 299 -14.38 -23.18 -20.88
N LEU A 300 -13.34 -22.88 -20.11
CA LEU A 300 -13.22 -23.27 -18.69
C LEU A 300 -14.32 -22.65 -17.83
N PHE A 301 -14.59 -21.36 -18.02
CA PHE A 301 -15.53 -20.58 -17.24
C PHE A 301 -16.96 -20.63 -17.80
N GLY A 302 -17.15 -21.16 -19.01
CA GLY A 302 -18.45 -21.30 -19.66
C GLY A 302 -19.08 -19.96 -20.03
N VAL A 303 -18.27 -18.98 -20.42
CA VAL A 303 -18.68 -17.60 -20.74
C VAL A 303 -17.92 -17.14 -21.96
N ASN A 304 -18.61 -16.59 -22.97
CA ASN A 304 -17.94 -15.83 -24.04
C ASN A 304 -17.92 -14.35 -23.63
N ILE A 305 -16.75 -13.86 -23.23
CA ILE A 305 -16.60 -12.51 -22.66
C ILE A 305 -16.66 -11.44 -23.75
N VAL A 306 -16.24 -11.80 -24.96
CA VAL A 306 -16.21 -10.89 -26.12
C VAL A 306 -17.62 -10.69 -26.67
N ASP A 307 -18.39 -11.77 -26.78
CA ASP A 307 -19.81 -11.69 -27.11
C ASP A 307 -20.55 -10.85 -26.06
N ALA A 308 -20.27 -11.06 -24.77
CA ALA A 308 -20.86 -10.27 -23.69
C ALA A 308 -20.49 -8.77 -23.79
N ALA A 309 -19.26 -8.45 -24.21
CA ALA A 309 -18.82 -7.07 -24.42
C ALA A 309 -19.44 -6.41 -25.67
N SER A 310 -19.85 -7.21 -26.66
CA SER A 310 -20.51 -6.75 -27.88
C SER A 310 -21.99 -6.42 -27.69
N GLN A 311 -22.59 -6.82 -26.56
CA GLN A 311 -23.99 -6.55 -26.27
C GLN A 311 -24.25 -5.05 -26.07
N GLN A 312 -25.52 -4.65 -26.17
CA GLN A 312 -25.90 -3.26 -26.00
C GLN A 312 -25.59 -2.79 -24.57
N ILE A 313 -24.61 -1.89 -24.46
CA ILE A 313 -24.25 -1.24 -23.21
C ILE A 313 -25.22 -0.09 -22.89
N TYR A 314 -25.44 0.14 -21.61
CA TYR A 314 -26.07 1.35 -21.09
C TYR A 314 -25.10 2.07 -20.13
N ASP A 315 -25.28 3.37 -19.99
CA ASP A 315 -24.51 4.18 -19.05
C ASP A 315 -25.15 4.11 -17.65
N ALA A 316 -24.49 3.39 -16.74
CA ALA A 316 -24.98 3.17 -15.37
C ALA A 316 -24.98 4.44 -14.51
N SER A 317 -24.04 5.37 -14.75
CA SER A 317 -23.97 6.66 -14.06
C SER A 317 -25.08 7.59 -14.54
N LYS A 318 -25.26 7.70 -15.86
CA LYS A 318 -26.33 8.53 -16.44
C LYS A 318 -27.72 8.06 -16.02
N LEU A 319 -27.92 6.75 -15.90
CA LEU A 319 -29.18 6.20 -15.41
C LEU A 319 -29.41 6.55 -13.93
N ALA A 320 -28.35 6.57 -13.13
CA ALA A 320 -28.41 7.04 -11.74
C ALA A 320 -28.72 8.55 -11.66
N ASP A 321 -28.14 9.39 -12.53
CA ASP A 321 -28.47 10.83 -12.55
C ASP A 321 -29.95 11.07 -12.86
N GLN A 322 -30.50 10.34 -13.84
CA GLN A 322 -31.92 10.39 -14.19
C GLN A 322 -32.80 9.98 -12.99
N LEU A 323 -32.38 8.95 -12.25
CA LEU A 323 -33.06 8.51 -11.04
C LEU A 323 -33.08 9.60 -9.97
N VAL A 324 -31.94 10.23 -9.70
CA VAL A 324 -31.81 11.28 -8.68
C VAL A 324 -32.71 12.48 -9.02
N MET A 325 -32.74 12.90 -10.28
CA MET A 325 -33.58 14.01 -10.75
C MET A 325 -35.08 13.71 -10.59
N ALA A 326 -35.48 12.46 -10.75
CA ALA A 326 -36.87 12.02 -10.61
C ALA A 326 -37.23 11.57 -9.18
N SER A 327 -36.31 11.70 -8.21
CA SER A 327 -36.50 11.16 -6.86
C SER A 327 -37.40 12.03 -5.97
N LYS A 328 -38.31 11.36 -5.24
CA LYS A 328 -39.19 12.00 -4.26
C LYS A 328 -38.39 12.47 -3.03
N ALA A 329 -38.90 13.50 -2.35
CA ALA A 329 -38.31 13.93 -1.09
C ALA A 329 -38.67 12.96 0.03
N ALA A 330 -37.66 12.41 0.70
CA ALA A 330 -37.76 11.69 1.97
C ALA A 330 -36.84 12.38 2.98
N LYS A 331 -37.27 12.52 4.23
CA LYS A 331 -36.52 13.23 5.29
C LYS A 331 -36.29 12.40 6.54
N ARG A 332 -37.14 11.39 6.82
CA ARG A 332 -37.03 10.55 8.02
C ARG A 332 -36.28 9.25 7.71
N ILE A 333 -35.06 9.16 8.20
CA ILE A 333 -34.15 8.03 7.95
C ILE A 333 -33.94 7.24 9.24
N GLY A 334 -34.22 5.93 9.18
CA GLY A 334 -33.70 4.98 10.15
C GLY A 334 -32.33 4.49 9.71
N PHE A 335 -31.36 4.40 10.63
CA PHE A 335 -30.02 3.91 10.32
C PHE A 335 -29.59 2.84 11.32
N ILE A 336 -29.37 1.61 10.85
CA ILE A 336 -28.98 0.49 11.72
C ILE A 336 -27.58 0.02 11.36
N GLY A 337 -26.69 0.08 12.34
CA GLY A 337 -25.26 -0.24 12.23
C GLY A 337 -24.39 1.01 12.15
N LEU A 338 -23.77 1.39 13.27
CA LEU A 338 -22.86 2.54 13.41
C LEU A 338 -21.39 2.07 13.56
N GLY A 339 -21.01 1.04 12.81
CA GLY A 339 -19.63 0.60 12.68
C GLY A 339 -18.75 1.57 11.89
N ALA A 340 -17.56 1.12 11.48
CA ALA A 340 -16.56 1.96 10.81
C ALA A 340 -17.12 2.74 9.59
N MET A 341 -17.88 2.08 8.72
CA MET A 341 -18.53 2.75 7.58
C MET A 341 -19.83 3.45 7.97
N GLY A 342 -20.70 2.77 8.72
CA GLY A 342 -22.06 3.24 9.03
C GLY A 342 -22.08 4.53 9.85
N PHE A 343 -21.14 4.71 10.78
CA PHE A 343 -21.04 5.95 11.56
C PHE A 343 -20.75 7.16 10.66
N GLY A 344 -19.83 7.03 9.70
CA GLY A 344 -19.50 8.07 8.73
C GLY A 344 -20.72 8.42 7.87
N MET A 345 -21.39 7.41 7.30
CA MET A 345 -22.58 7.59 6.47
C MET A 345 -23.72 8.28 7.23
N ALA A 346 -24.07 7.79 8.43
CA ALA A 346 -25.14 8.36 9.23
C ALA A 346 -24.83 9.82 9.64
N SER A 347 -23.59 10.09 10.04
CA SER A 347 -23.15 11.44 10.40
C SER A 347 -23.17 12.40 9.21
N HIS A 348 -22.82 11.90 8.01
CA HIS A 348 -22.90 12.69 6.79
C HIS A 348 -24.36 13.03 6.43
N LEU A 349 -25.28 12.07 6.54
CA LEU A 349 -26.70 12.32 6.30
C LEU A 349 -27.28 13.39 7.24
N LEU A 350 -26.89 13.40 8.52
CA LEU A 350 -27.26 14.48 9.44
C LEU A 350 -26.79 15.85 8.94
N LYS A 351 -25.51 15.95 8.53
CA LYS A 351 -24.94 17.20 7.98
C LYS A 351 -25.65 17.64 6.69
N SER A 352 -26.12 16.69 5.89
CA SER A 352 -26.87 16.92 4.66
C SER A 352 -28.36 17.23 4.89
N GLY A 353 -28.78 17.41 6.15
CA GLY A 353 -30.12 17.91 6.51
C GLY A 353 -31.19 16.82 6.64
N PHE A 354 -30.82 15.55 6.70
CA PHE A 354 -31.75 14.45 6.98
C PHE A 354 -31.98 14.28 8.48
N SER A 355 -33.19 13.87 8.87
CA SER A 355 -33.49 13.48 10.25
C SER A 355 -33.15 12.00 10.42
N VAL A 356 -32.03 11.71 11.07
CA VAL A 356 -31.52 10.34 11.24
C VAL A 356 -31.77 9.83 12.66
N THR A 357 -32.51 8.73 12.77
CA THR A 357 -32.66 7.96 14.00
C THR A 357 -31.86 6.67 13.87
N ALA A 358 -30.93 6.41 14.78
CA ALA A 358 -29.98 5.33 14.64
C ALA A 358 -29.98 4.31 15.80
N TYR A 359 -29.53 3.09 15.48
CA TYR A 359 -29.26 2.03 16.43
C TYR A 359 -27.96 1.29 16.07
N ASP A 360 -27.21 0.91 17.11
CA ASP A 360 -26.07 0.01 17.04
C ASP A 360 -25.99 -0.77 18.35
N VAL A 361 -25.49 -2.00 18.27
CA VAL A 361 -25.31 -2.86 19.45
C VAL A 361 -24.25 -2.32 20.42
N TYR A 362 -23.28 -1.56 19.90
CA TYR A 362 -22.20 -0.98 20.68
C TYR A 362 -22.59 0.41 21.20
N LYS A 363 -23.11 0.47 22.43
CA LYS A 363 -23.61 1.71 23.05
C LYS A 363 -22.70 2.96 22.92
N PRO A 364 -21.36 2.85 22.98
CA PRO A 364 -20.51 4.03 22.79
C PRO A 364 -20.63 4.73 21.43
N THR A 365 -20.95 4.02 20.32
CA THR A 365 -21.18 4.68 19.01
C THR A 365 -22.48 5.46 19.01
N LEU A 366 -23.51 5.00 19.73
CA LEU A 366 -24.76 5.73 19.91
C LEU A 366 -24.55 7.04 20.68
N ALA A 367 -23.80 7.01 21.78
CA ALA A 367 -23.49 8.22 22.54
C ALA A 367 -22.73 9.25 21.68
N ARG A 368 -21.76 8.79 20.88
CA ARG A 368 -21.04 9.64 19.92
C ARG A 368 -21.95 10.22 18.85
N PHE A 369 -22.88 9.43 18.32
CA PHE A 369 -23.82 9.89 17.29
C PHE A 369 -24.83 10.90 17.86
N ALA A 370 -25.34 10.67 19.06
CA ALA A 370 -26.22 11.60 19.77
C ALA A 370 -25.53 12.95 20.02
N ALA A 371 -24.25 12.95 20.36
CA ALA A 371 -23.46 14.18 20.52
C ALA A 371 -23.33 15.01 19.24
N LEU A 372 -23.53 14.40 18.06
CA LEU A 372 -23.58 15.10 16.76
C LEU A 372 -25.00 15.62 16.41
N GLY A 373 -25.97 15.48 17.32
CA GLY A 373 -27.37 15.86 17.09
C GLY A 373 -28.23 14.76 16.47
N GLY A 374 -27.70 13.54 16.33
CA GLY A 374 -28.47 12.39 15.86
C GLY A 374 -29.45 11.87 16.90
N LEU A 375 -30.58 11.32 16.46
CA LEU A 375 -31.50 10.63 17.35
C LEU A 375 -31.06 9.17 17.50
N THR A 376 -31.21 8.59 18.69
CA THR A 376 -30.87 7.18 18.95
C THR A 376 -32.03 6.46 19.62
N LYS A 377 -32.09 5.14 19.43
CA LYS A 377 -33.06 4.23 20.04
C LYS A 377 -32.37 2.98 20.57
N ASP A 378 -33.10 2.13 21.28
CA ASP A 378 -32.53 0.96 21.95
C ASP A 378 -32.68 -0.37 21.19
N SER A 379 -33.37 -0.37 20.06
CA SER A 379 -33.55 -1.56 19.21
C SER A 379 -33.78 -1.23 17.73
N PRO A 380 -33.59 -2.21 16.81
CA PRO A 380 -33.99 -2.09 15.40
C PRO A 380 -35.47 -1.73 15.24
N GLU A 381 -36.35 -2.40 15.98
CA GLU A 381 -37.79 -2.12 16.01
C GLU A 381 -38.09 -0.65 16.30
N GLU A 382 -37.50 -0.08 17.36
CA GLU A 382 -37.77 1.30 17.75
C GLU A 382 -37.29 2.33 16.72
N VAL A 383 -36.16 2.07 16.05
CA VAL A 383 -35.69 2.91 14.94
C VAL A 383 -36.68 2.87 13.77
N SER A 384 -37.32 1.73 13.52
CA SER A 384 -38.10 1.48 12.31
C SER A 384 -39.56 1.96 12.35
N ARG A 385 -40.08 2.45 13.48
CA ARG A 385 -41.50 2.80 13.63
C ARG A 385 -41.97 4.04 12.84
N ASP A 386 -41.12 5.04 12.64
CA ASP A 386 -41.48 6.28 11.94
C ASP A 386 -40.39 6.70 10.95
N VAL A 387 -40.16 5.84 9.95
CA VAL A 387 -39.15 6.07 8.92
C VAL A 387 -39.70 5.85 7.52
N GLU A 388 -39.28 6.72 6.60
CA GLU A 388 -39.59 6.62 5.18
C GLU A 388 -38.57 5.71 4.49
N ILE A 389 -37.34 5.73 4.99
CA ILE A 389 -36.21 4.94 4.51
C ILE A 389 -35.48 4.33 5.71
N LEU A 390 -35.20 3.02 5.64
CA LEU A 390 -34.36 2.31 6.60
C LEU A 390 -33.05 1.91 5.92
N ILE A 391 -31.92 2.41 6.40
CA ILE A 391 -30.58 2.03 5.92
C ILE A 391 -30.00 0.98 6.87
N ILE A 392 -29.49 -0.12 6.30
CA ILE A 392 -28.85 -1.21 7.04
C ILE A 392 -27.38 -1.35 6.61
N MET A 393 -26.47 -1.04 7.53
CA MET A 393 -25.02 -1.09 7.32
C MET A 393 -24.33 -1.90 8.42
N VAL A 394 -24.43 -3.22 8.32
CA VAL A 394 -23.90 -4.20 9.27
C VAL A 394 -22.84 -5.10 8.62
N ALA A 395 -22.18 -5.95 9.39
CA ALA A 395 -21.01 -6.68 8.91
C ALA A 395 -21.35 -7.83 7.95
N ASN A 396 -22.47 -8.53 8.16
CA ASN A 396 -22.80 -9.76 7.42
C ASN A 396 -24.30 -10.03 7.31
N GLU A 397 -24.65 -11.06 6.55
CA GLU A 397 -26.03 -11.53 6.30
C GLU A 397 -26.77 -11.90 7.59
N VAL A 398 -26.10 -12.56 8.54
CA VAL A 398 -26.70 -12.97 9.82
C VAL A 398 -27.15 -11.77 10.63
N GLN A 399 -26.34 -10.70 10.64
CA GLN A 399 -26.70 -9.44 11.29
C GLN A 399 -27.83 -8.73 10.54
N ALA A 400 -27.82 -8.72 9.20
CA ALA A 400 -28.90 -8.12 8.42
C ALA A 400 -30.23 -8.83 8.67
N GLU A 401 -30.23 -10.17 8.73
CA GLU A 401 -31.37 -10.98 9.13
C GLU A 401 -31.84 -10.68 10.54
N SER A 402 -30.93 -10.61 11.51
CA SER A 402 -31.27 -10.29 12.89
C SER A 402 -31.88 -8.89 13.02
N VAL A 403 -31.40 -7.91 12.26
CA VAL A 403 -31.94 -6.55 12.24
C VAL A 403 -33.36 -6.52 11.69
N LEU A 404 -33.64 -7.32 10.66
CA LEU A 404 -34.93 -7.31 9.98
C LEU A 404 -35.98 -8.19 10.67
N TYR A 405 -35.60 -9.41 11.04
CA TYR A 405 -36.50 -10.48 11.48
C TYR A 405 -36.13 -11.09 12.84
N GLY A 406 -35.07 -10.61 13.49
CA GLY A 406 -34.70 -11.09 14.82
C GLY A 406 -35.64 -10.59 15.92
N ASN A 407 -35.27 -10.86 17.18
CA ASN A 407 -35.97 -10.32 18.34
C ASN A 407 -35.90 -8.78 18.31
N ALA A 408 -37.05 -8.11 18.39
CA ALA A 408 -37.19 -6.67 18.14
C ALA A 408 -36.65 -6.24 16.75
N GLY A 409 -36.96 -7.04 15.72
CA GLY A 409 -36.62 -6.76 14.32
C GLY A 409 -37.49 -5.68 13.66
N ALA A 410 -36.93 -5.03 12.66
CA ALA A 410 -37.53 -3.89 11.97
C ALA A 410 -38.83 -4.22 11.22
N VAL A 411 -38.90 -5.37 10.52
CA VAL A 411 -39.93 -5.63 9.49
C VAL A 411 -41.34 -5.55 10.05
N SER A 412 -41.56 -6.08 11.26
CA SER A 412 -42.90 -6.12 11.88
C SER A 412 -43.50 -4.74 12.15
N VAL A 413 -42.69 -3.70 12.28
CA VAL A 413 -43.15 -2.34 12.65
C VAL A 413 -42.95 -1.29 11.55
N LEU A 414 -42.34 -1.64 10.42
CA LEU A 414 -42.12 -0.72 9.31
C LEU A 414 -43.43 -0.15 8.75
N PRO A 415 -43.56 1.17 8.56
CA PRO A 415 -44.71 1.74 7.87
C PRO A 415 -44.93 1.12 6.48
N ALA A 416 -46.18 1.07 6.03
CA ALA A 416 -46.48 0.63 4.68
C ALA A 416 -45.80 1.55 3.65
N GLY A 417 -45.18 0.96 2.64
CA GLY A 417 -44.49 1.70 1.60
C GLY A 417 -43.04 2.10 1.91
N THR A 418 -42.50 1.83 3.11
CA THR A 418 -41.11 2.13 3.47
C THR A 418 -40.10 1.45 2.54
N SER A 419 -38.99 2.14 2.24
CA SER A 419 -37.88 1.58 1.45
C SER A 419 -36.72 1.19 2.35
N ILE A 420 -36.23 -0.03 2.22
CA ILE A 420 -35.02 -0.52 2.88
C ILE A 420 -33.85 -0.36 1.90
N ILE A 421 -32.81 0.35 2.32
CA ILE A 421 -31.52 0.40 1.62
C ILE A 421 -30.56 -0.54 2.35
N LEU A 422 -30.23 -1.67 1.72
CA LEU A 422 -29.24 -2.59 2.23
C LEU A 422 -27.86 -2.22 1.66
N SER A 423 -27.01 -1.60 2.48
CA SER A 423 -25.65 -1.20 2.09
C SER A 423 -24.56 -2.15 2.58
N SER A 424 -24.96 -3.19 3.33
CA SER A 424 -24.08 -4.22 3.84
C SER A 424 -23.52 -5.07 2.69
N THR A 425 -22.25 -5.49 2.78
CA THR A 425 -21.70 -6.44 1.79
C THR A 425 -22.19 -7.85 2.12
N VAL A 426 -23.06 -8.37 1.26
CA VAL A 426 -23.76 -9.66 1.37
C VAL A 426 -23.74 -10.38 0.01
N SER A 427 -24.14 -11.65 -0.02
CA SER A 427 -24.23 -12.40 -1.27
C SER A 427 -25.41 -11.93 -2.13
N PRO A 428 -25.28 -11.95 -3.48
CA PRO A 428 -26.39 -11.69 -4.40
C PRO A 428 -27.60 -12.61 -4.15
N GLY A 429 -27.34 -13.87 -3.81
CA GLY A 429 -28.37 -14.85 -3.46
C GLY A 429 -29.18 -14.43 -2.23
N PHE A 430 -28.50 -13.93 -1.18
CA PHE A 430 -29.17 -13.42 0.02
C PHE A 430 -30.11 -12.26 -0.30
N VAL A 431 -29.66 -11.27 -1.07
CA VAL A 431 -30.50 -10.10 -1.42
C VAL A 431 -31.74 -10.53 -2.21
N THR A 432 -31.58 -11.49 -3.13
CA THR A 432 -32.69 -12.02 -3.94
C THR A 432 -33.73 -12.72 -3.05
N GLN A 433 -33.27 -13.53 -2.09
CA GLN A 433 -34.15 -14.21 -1.14
C GLN A 433 -34.85 -13.22 -0.20
N LEU A 434 -34.11 -12.21 0.29
CA LEU A 434 -34.66 -11.17 1.15
C LEU A 434 -35.76 -10.38 0.43
N LYS A 435 -35.56 -10.04 -0.85
CA LYS A 435 -36.59 -9.39 -1.67
C LYS A 435 -37.90 -10.21 -1.66
N GLY A 436 -37.83 -11.50 -1.96
CA GLY A 436 -39.02 -12.36 -1.99
C GLY A 436 -39.72 -12.47 -0.63
N ARG A 437 -38.96 -12.47 0.47
CA ARG A 437 -39.52 -12.46 1.83
C ARG A 437 -40.23 -11.15 2.16
N LEU A 438 -39.65 -10.01 1.80
CA LEU A 438 -40.27 -8.70 2.01
C LEU A 438 -41.54 -8.53 1.17
N GLU A 439 -41.56 -9.05 -0.06
CA GLU A 439 -42.76 -9.08 -0.90
C GLU A 439 -43.90 -9.90 -0.26
N ALA A 440 -43.57 -11.02 0.38
CA ALA A 440 -44.53 -11.88 1.07
C ALA A 440 -45.17 -11.24 2.32
N GLU A 441 -44.60 -10.15 2.86
CA GLU A 441 -45.20 -9.40 3.98
C GLU A 441 -46.47 -8.63 3.58
N CYS A 442 -46.71 -8.43 2.27
CA CYS A 442 -47.89 -7.72 1.74
C CYS A 442 -48.09 -6.29 2.31
N ARG A 443 -46.99 -5.60 2.64
CA ARG A 443 -46.96 -4.24 3.23
C ARG A 443 -46.34 -3.16 2.35
N GLU A 444 -46.12 -3.47 1.06
CA GLU A 444 -45.47 -2.58 0.10
C GLU A 444 -44.05 -2.13 0.52
N ILE A 445 -43.37 -2.94 1.34
CA ILE A 445 -41.99 -2.72 1.75
C ILE A 445 -41.09 -2.94 0.54
N LYS A 446 -40.23 -1.97 0.24
CA LYS A 446 -39.38 -1.96 -0.95
C LYS A 446 -37.94 -2.25 -0.55
N LEU A 447 -37.19 -2.93 -1.41
CA LEU A 447 -35.77 -3.20 -1.18
C LEU A 447 -34.91 -2.54 -2.25
N VAL A 448 -33.83 -1.90 -1.80
CA VAL A 448 -32.76 -1.33 -2.61
C VAL A 448 -31.45 -1.99 -2.17
N ASP A 449 -30.80 -2.69 -3.09
CA ASP A 449 -29.46 -3.28 -2.95
C ASP A 449 -28.44 -2.19 -3.24
N ALA A 450 -27.72 -1.69 -2.24
CA ALA A 450 -26.86 -0.51 -2.38
C ALA A 450 -25.50 -0.65 -1.66
N PRO A 451 -24.69 -1.68 -1.96
CA PRO A 451 -23.35 -1.80 -1.42
C PRO A 451 -22.45 -0.62 -1.81
N VAL A 452 -21.45 -0.36 -0.98
CA VAL A 452 -20.58 0.83 -1.11
C VAL A 452 -19.09 0.49 -1.19
N SER A 453 -18.31 1.41 -1.73
CA SER A 453 -16.84 1.35 -1.81
C SER A 453 -16.24 2.74 -1.55
N GLY A 454 -15.06 2.79 -0.92
CA GLY A 454 -14.33 4.05 -0.65
C GLY A 454 -13.72 4.19 0.74
N GLY A 455 -14.08 3.32 1.69
CA GLY A 455 -13.52 3.32 3.06
C GLY A 455 -14.11 4.41 3.97
N VAL A 456 -13.65 4.41 5.23
CA VAL A 456 -14.21 5.22 6.34
C VAL A 456 -14.17 6.72 6.04
N LYS A 457 -13.08 7.21 5.45
CA LYS A 457 -12.92 8.63 5.10
C LYS A 457 -13.99 9.09 4.11
N ARG A 458 -14.13 8.39 2.97
CA ARG A 458 -15.14 8.72 1.96
C ARG A 458 -16.57 8.56 2.48
N ALA A 459 -16.79 7.65 3.43
CA ALA A 459 -18.08 7.53 4.11
C ALA A 459 -18.44 8.77 4.95
N ALA A 460 -17.48 9.32 5.70
CA ALA A 460 -17.68 10.53 6.48
C ALA A 460 -17.83 11.79 5.61
N ASP A 461 -17.14 11.81 4.47
CA ASP A 461 -17.14 12.93 3.52
C ASP A 461 -18.34 12.90 2.56
N GLY A 462 -19.10 11.80 2.52
CA GLY A 462 -20.23 11.62 1.59
C GLY A 462 -19.81 11.41 0.15
N THR A 463 -18.58 10.94 -0.06
CA THR A 463 -17.95 10.79 -1.37
C THR A 463 -17.78 9.33 -1.77
N LEU A 464 -18.64 8.43 -1.28
CA LEU A 464 -18.53 7.00 -1.60
C LEU A 464 -18.81 6.74 -3.08
N THR A 465 -18.31 5.61 -3.55
CA THR A 465 -18.87 4.96 -4.74
C THR A 465 -20.02 4.07 -4.26
N VAL A 466 -21.25 4.38 -4.67
CA VAL A 466 -22.45 3.62 -4.34
C VAL A 466 -22.90 2.88 -5.59
N ILE A 467 -23.05 1.55 -5.48
CA ILE A 467 -23.52 0.69 -6.56
C ILE A 467 -24.91 0.26 -6.16
N VAL A 468 -25.93 0.56 -6.98
CA VAL A 468 -27.33 0.39 -6.59
C VAL A 468 -28.12 -0.44 -7.60
N SER A 469 -29.02 -1.29 -7.11
CA SER A 469 -30.06 -1.93 -7.91
C SER A 469 -31.35 -2.11 -7.09
N GLY A 470 -32.51 -2.19 -7.76
CA GLY A 470 -33.82 -2.25 -7.10
C GLY A 470 -34.96 -2.18 -8.11
N THR A 471 -36.20 -2.12 -7.64
CA THR A 471 -37.34 -1.75 -8.49
C THR A 471 -37.37 -0.24 -8.73
N ASP A 472 -37.96 0.21 -9.83
CA ASP A 472 -38.04 1.64 -10.16
C ASP A 472 -38.70 2.44 -9.02
N GLU A 473 -39.76 1.89 -8.41
CA GLU A 473 -40.44 2.53 -7.29
C GLU A 473 -39.54 2.70 -6.06
N ALA A 474 -38.76 1.66 -5.73
CA ALA A 474 -37.83 1.69 -4.59
C ALA A 474 -36.72 2.72 -4.81
N LEU A 475 -36.18 2.74 -6.03
CA LEU A 475 -35.12 3.65 -6.45
C LEU A 475 -35.62 5.11 -6.45
N HIS A 476 -36.82 5.38 -6.97
CA HIS A 476 -37.41 6.73 -6.97
C HIS A 476 -37.57 7.29 -5.55
N CYS A 477 -37.88 6.44 -4.57
CA CYS A 477 -38.00 6.84 -3.18
C CYS A 477 -36.65 7.16 -2.50
N THR A 478 -35.53 6.63 -3.02
CA THR A 478 -34.24 6.61 -2.31
C THR A 478 -33.13 7.41 -3.00
N GLY A 479 -33.31 7.81 -4.26
CA GLY A 479 -32.30 8.50 -5.08
C GLY A 479 -31.59 9.67 -4.39
N ARG A 480 -32.32 10.56 -3.69
CA ARG A 480 -31.69 11.69 -2.97
C ARG A 480 -30.77 11.27 -1.82
N VAL A 481 -31.14 10.23 -1.08
CA VAL A 481 -30.32 9.70 0.02
C VAL A 481 -29.07 9.02 -0.52
N LEU A 482 -29.22 8.24 -1.59
CA LEU A 482 -28.10 7.60 -2.26
C LEU A 482 -27.11 8.63 -2.81
N SER A 483 -27.63 9.68 -3.47
CA SER A 483 -26.82 10.79 -3.99
C SER A 483 -26.09 11.54 -2.89
N ALA A 484 -26.73 11.79 -1.74
CA ALA A 484 -26.09 12.46 -0.61
C ALA A 484 -24.95 11.65 0.02
N LEU A 485 -24.88 10.34 -0.23
CA LEU A 485 -23.82 9.47 0.27
C LEU A 485 -22.71 9.23 -0.77
N SER A 486 -22.87 9.73 -1.99
CA SER A 486 -22.04 9.32 -3.13
C SER A 486 -21.41 10.48 -3.87
N GLU A 487 -20.13 10.31 -4.22
CA GLU A 487 -19.52 11.07 -5.32
C GLU A 487 -19.80 10.38 -6.67
N LYS A 488 -19.83 9.04 -6.66
CA LYS A 488 -20.16 8.22 -7.84
C LYS A 488 -21.32 7.30 -7.51
N LEU A 489 -22.42 7.41 -8.25
CA LEU A 489 -23.60 6.56 -8.12
C LEU A 489 -23.81 5.77 -9.41
N TYR A 490 -23.90 4.44 -9.30
CA TYR A 490 -24.06 3.54 -10.43
C TYR A 490 -25.34 2.72 -10.29
N LEU A 491 -26.29 2.88 -11.22
CA LEU A 491 -27.50 2.07 -11.25
C LEU A 491 -27.33 0.84 -12.15
N ILE A 492 -27.32 -0.33 -11.53
CA ILE A 492 -27.14 -1.63 -12.18
C ILE A 492 -28.51 -2.27 -12.48
N LYS A 493 -28.76 -2.55 -13.75
CA LYS A 493 -29.93 -3.33 -14.20
C LYS A 493 -29.80 -4.80 -13.78
N GLY A 494 -30.95 -5.47 -13.65
CA GLY A 494 -31.03 -6.87 -13.21
C GLY A 494 -31.75 -7.05 -11.87
N GLY A 495 -32.18 -5.95 -11.23
CA GLY A 495 -32.90 -5.97 -9.95
C GLY A 495 -31.98 -6.23 -8.76
N CYS A 496 -32.58 -6.47 -7.58
CA CYS A 496 -31.85 -6.73 -6.35
C CYS A 496 -30.92 -7.96 -6.50
N GLY A 497 -29.68 -7.85 -6.03
CA GLY A 497 -28.62 -8.83 -6.23
C GLY A 497 -27.59 -8.39 -7.28
N ALA A 498 -27.99 -7.61 -8.29
CA ALA A 498 -27.09 -7.16 -9.35
C ALA A 498 -25.99 -6.22 -8.83
N ALA A 499 -26.32 -5.27 -7.93
CA ALA A 499 -25.32 -4.41 -7.31
C ALA A 499 -24.39 -5.21 -6.37
N SER A 500 -24.94 -6.14 -5.59
CA SER A 500 -24.16 -7.08 -4.79
C SER A 500 -23.23 -7.97 -5.63
N SER A 501 -23.60 -8.34 -6.86
CA SER A 501 -22.72 -9.07 -7.79
C SER A 501 -21.51 -8.23 -8.19
N VAL A 502 -21.70 -6.95 -8.54
CA VAL A 502 -20.57 -6.05 -8.83
C VAL A 502 -19.68 -5.87 -7.61
N LYS A 503 -20.27 -5.71 -6.42
CA LYS A 503 -19.52 -5.60 -5.16
C LYS A 503 -18.72 -6.88 -4.87
N MET A 504 -19.29 -8.06 -5.13
CA MET A 504 -18.59 -9.33 -4.99
C MET A 504 -17.34 -9.38 -5.90
N VAL A 505 -17.45 -8.97 -7.15
CA VAL A 505 -16.29 -8.89 -8.07
C VAL A 505 -15.22 -7.95 -7.52
N ASN A 506 -15.62 -6.78 -7.01
CA ASN A 506 -14.68 -5.85 -6.37
C ASN A 506 -14.00 -6.46 -5.13
N GLN A 507 -14.74 -7.20 -4.30
CA GLN A 507 -14.18 -7.82 -3.09
C GLN A 507 -13.27 -9.02 -3.40
N LEU A 508 -13.53 -9.76 -4.49
CA LEU A 508 -12.60 -10.78 -5.02
C LEU A 508 -11.24 -10.14 -5.29
N LEU A 509 -11.22 -9.09 -6.10
CA LEU A 509 -9.98 -8.40 -6.47
C LEU A 509 -9.30 -7.79 -5.26
N ALA A 510 -10.06 -7.09 -4.41
CA ALA A 510 -9.53 -6.49 -3.19
C ALA A 510 -8.84 -7.53 -2.29
N GLY A 511 -9.49 -8.67 -2.03
CA GLY A 511 -8.94 -9.70 -1.16
C GLY A 511 -7.69 -10.36 -1.75
N VAL A 512 -7.71 -10.67 -3.05
CA VAL A 512 -6.53 -11.20 -3.75
C VAL A 512 -5.39 -10.18 -3.77
N HIS A 513 -5.67 -8.90 -3.95
CA HIS A 513 -4.65 -7.85 -3.97
C HIS A 513 -3.99 -7.65 -2.60
N ILE A 514 -4.75 -7.74 -1.49
CA ILE A 514 -4.17 -7.69 -0.13
C ILE A 514 -3.30 -8.93 0.11
N ALA A 515 -3.82 -10.13 -0.20
CA ALA A 515 -3.09 -11.37 0.05
C ALA A 515 -1.82 -11.49 -0.84
N SER A 516 -1.88 -11.02 -2.08
CA SER A 516 -0.71 -10.96 -2.98
C SER A 516 0.30 -9.89 -2.55
N ALA A 517 -0.14 -8.75 -2.01
CA ALA A 517 0.76 -7.78 -1.40
C ALA A 517 1.53 -8.40 -0.22
N ALA A 518 0.84 -9.15 0.65
CA ALA A 518 1.47 -9.89 1.74
C ALA A 518 2.49 -10.93 1.23
N GLU A 519 2.14 -11.75 0.23
CA GLU A 519 3.05 -12.73 -0.39
C GLU A 519 4.27 -12.04 -1.02
N ALA A 520 4.05 -10.96 -1.77
CA ALA A 520 5.08 -10.18 -2.45
C ALA A 520 6.08 -9.56 -1.45
N MET A 521 5.56 -8.91 -0.41
CA MET A 521 6.40 -8.24 0.59
C MET A 521 7.18 -9.24 1.45
N ALA A 522 6.57 -10.37 1.81
CA ALA A 522 7.26 -11.44 2.52
C ALA A 522 8.32 -12.13 1.65
N PHE A 523 8.06 -12.31 0.35
CA PHE A 523 9.05 -12.79 -0.61
C PHE A 523 10.20 -11.78 -0.77
N GLY A 524 9.90 -10.48 -0.86
CA GLY A 524 10.92 -9.43 -0.87
C GLY A 524 11.80 -9.46 0.39
N ALA A 525 11.19 -9.61 1.57
CA ALA A 525 11.93 -9.78 2.82
C ALA A 525 12.82 -11.03 2.80
N ARG A 526 12.31 -12.16 2.29
CA ARG A 526 13.09 -13.41 2.14
C ARG A 526 14.31 -13.25 1.24
N LEU A 527 14.21 -12.40 0.23
CA LEU A 527 15.28 -12.05 -0.70
C LEU A 527 16.27 -11.02 -0.14
N ASN A 528 16.14 -10.67 1.15
CA ASN A 528 16.91 -9.66 1.88
C ASN A 528 16.76 -8.24 1.29
N LEU A 529 15.59 -7.92 0.73
CA LEU A 529 15.30 -6.57 0.27
C LEU A 529 14.82 -5.69 1.43
N ARG A 530 15.09 -4.38 1.32
CA ARG A 530 14.48 -3.36 2.17
C ARG A 530 13.02 -3.19 1.75
N THR A 531 12.12 -3.82 2.48
CA THR A 531 10.68 -3.88 2.17
C THR A 531 10.04 -2.50 2.01
N ARG A 532 10.45 -1.49 2.78
CA ARG A 532 9.98 -0.09 2.58
C ARG A 532 10.38 0.47 1.21
N ARG A 533 11.59 0.18 0.74
CA ARG A 533 12.05 0.59 -0.61
C ARG A 533 11.32 -0.19 -1.71
N VAL A 534 11.07 -1.48 -1.48
CA VAL A 534 10.23 -2.29 -2.37
C VAL A 534 8.84 -1.65 -2.52
N PHE A 535 8.23 -1.23 -1.43
CA PHE A 535 6.96 -0.51 -1.44
C PHE A 535 7.05 0.79 -2.27
N GLU A 536 8.00 1.67 -1.96
CA GLU A 536 8.20 2.95 -2.67
C GLU A 536 8.36 2.75 -4.19
N ILE A 537 9.14 1.76 -4.62
CA ILE A 537 9.35 1.47 -6.05
C ILE A 537 8.08 0.92 -6.70
N ILE A 538 7.40 -0.04 -6.06
CA ILE A 538 6.22 -0.70 -6.63
C ILE A 538 5.04 0.26 -6.75
N GLN A 539 4.96 1.33 -5.93
CA GLN A 539 3.94 2.38 -6.10
C GLN A 539 3.92 2.98 -7.52
N HIS A 540 5.05 2.93 -8.23
CA HIS A 540 5.18 3.47 -9.57
C HIS A 540 5.16 2.39 -10.66
N ALA A 541 5.19 1.11 -10.30
CA ALA A 541 5.31 -0.02 -11.21
C ALA A 541 3.95 -0.63 -11.59
N ARG A 542 3.97 -1.58 -12.54
CA ARG A 542 2.76 -2.26 -13.04
C ARG A 542 2.13 -3.21 -12.04
N GLY A 543 2.90 -3.74 -11.08
CA GLY A 543 2.38 -4.56 -9.98
C GLY A 543 1.56 -3.77 -8.94
N TYR A 544 1.39 -2.46 -9.09
CA TYR A 544 0.61 -1.66 -8.16
C TYR A 544 -0.89 -2.00 -8.21
N SER A 545 -1.48 -2.13 -7.01
CA SER A 545 -2.92 -2.11 -6.79
C SER A 545 -3.30 -1.09 -5.72
N TRP A 546 -4.56 -0.66 -5.70
CA TRP A 546 -5.05 0.25 -4.66
C TRP A 546 -4.84 -0.36 -3.26
N MET A 547 -5.07 -1.67 -3.12
CA MET A 547 -4.85 -2.38 -1.86
C MET A 547 -3.36 -2.50 -1.48
N PHE A 548 -2.45 -2.65 -2.45
CA PHE A 548 -1.01 -2.61 -2.17
C PHE A 548 -0.61 -1.26 -1.57
N GLY A 549 -1.01 -0.17 -2.23
CA GLY A 549 -0.75 1.20 -1.78
C GLY A 549 -1.32 1.49 -0.38
N ASN A 550 -2.47 0.90 -0.05
CA ASN A 550 -3.15 1.16 1.21
C ASN A 550 -2.70 0.24 2.36
N ARG A 551 -2.44 -1.05 2.11
CA ARG A 551 -2.20 -2.04 3.18
C ARG A 551 -0.75 -2.33 3.48
N VAL A 552 0.15 -2.18 2.51
CA VAL A 552 1.58 -2.42 2.76
C VAL A 552 2.17 -1.49 3.83
N PRO A 553 1.80 -0.19 3.92
CA PRO A 553 2.23 0.66 5.03
C PRO A 553 1.93 0.05 6.41
N HIS A 554 0.72 -0.48 6.62
CA HIS A 554 0.33 -1.13 7.88
C HIS A 554 1.20 -2.36 8.20
N MET A 555 1.53 -3.16 7.17
CA MET A 555 2.45 -4.30 7.32
C MET A 555 3.84 -3.83 7.76
N LEU A 556 4.38 -2.81 7.10
CA LEU A 556 5.71 -2.27 7.34
C LEU A 556 5.83 -1.60 8.71
N ASP A 557 4.81 -0.88 9.15
CA ASP A 557 4.77 -0.17 10.43
C ASP A 557 4.34 -1.08 11.59
N ASN A 558 3.94 -2.33 11.30
CA ASN A 558 3.42 -3.29 12.27
C ASN A 558 2.24 -2.72 13.09
N ASP A 559 1.46 -1.82 12.49
CA ASP A 559 0.21 -1.28 13.02
C ASP A 559 -0.97 -2.01 12.38
N TYR A 560 -1.65 -2.84 13.17
CA TYR A 560 -2.82 -3.60 12.74
C TYR A 560 -4.11 -3.11 13.41
N THR A 561 -4.16 -1.83 13.77
CA THR A 561 -5.39 -1.18 14.21
C THR A 561 -6.47 -1.37 13.13
N PRO A 562 -7.60 -2.05 13.45
CA PRO A 562 -8.51 -2.53 12.41
C PRO A 562 -9.32 -1.38 11.80
N LEU A 563 -8.96 -0.97 10.59
CA LEU A 563 -9.82 -0.15 9.72
C LEU A 563 -10.77 -1.03 8.91
N SER A 564 -10.30 -2.22 8.54
CA SER A 564 -11.05 -3.35 7.99
C SER A 564 -10.40 -4.63 8.50
N ALA A 565 -11.16 -5.52 9.15
CA ALA A 565 -10.58 -6.65 9.85
C ALA A 565 -10.28 -7.85 8.93
N VAL A 566 -9.33 -8.72 9.29
CA VAL A 566 -9.08 -10.02 8.62
C VAL A 566 -10.38 -10.81 8.41
N ASP A 567 -11.25 -10.86 9.43
CA ASP A 567 -12.53 -11.56 9.35
C ASP A 567 -13.51 -10.97 8.32
N ILE A 568 -13.34 -9.72 7.91
CA ILE A 568 -14.11 -9.13 6.80
C ILE A 568 -13.76 -9.84 5.49
N PHE A 569 -12.48 -10.14 5.25
CA PHE A 569 -12.06 -10.86 4.05
C PHE A 569 -12.26 -12.37 4.13
N VAL A 570 -12.29 -12.96 5.33
CA VAL A 570 -12.84 -14.31 5.52
C VAL A 570 -14.30 -14.36 5.05
N LYS A 571 -15.11 -13.39 5.46
CA LYS A 571 -16.51 -13.29 5.05
C LYS A 571 -16.66 -13.02 3.54
N ASP A 572 -15.99 -11.99 3.02
CA ASP A 572 -16.18 -11.52 1.64
C ASP A 572 -15.69 -12.52 0.61
N LEU A 573 -14.50 -13.10 0.80
CA LEU A 573 -14.03 -14.18 -0.08
C LEU A 573 -14.82 -15.47 0.15
N GLY A 574 -15.42 -15.65 1.33
CA GLY A 574 -16.43 -16.68 1.58
C GLY A 574 -17.71 -16.51 0.75
N ILE A 575 -18.18 -15.28 0.55
CA ILE A 575 -19.28 -14.96 -0.38
C ILE A 575 -18.86 -15.34 -1.80
N VAL A 576 -17.68 -14.87 -2.24
CA VAL A 576 -17.13 -15.19 -3.58
C VAL A 576 -17.05 -16.70 -3.80
N SER A 577 -16.56 -17.46 -2.82
CA SER A 577 -16.43 -18.92 -2.90
C SER A 577 -17.79 -19.63 -3.02
N ARG A 578 -18.82 -19.15 -2.30
CA ARG A 578 -20.17 -19.73 -2.39
C ARG A 578 -20.81 -19.42 -3.74
N GLU A 579 -20.71 -18.18 -4.20
CA GLU A 579 -21.29 -17.77 -5.48
C GLU A 579 -20.58 -18.41 -6.67
N SER A 580 -19.26 -18.54 -6.61
CA SER A 580 -18.51 -19.25 -7.64
C SER A 580 -18.94 -20.71 -7.74
N SER A 581 -19.19 -21.36 -6.60
CA SER A 581 -19.73 -22.73 -6.54
C SER A 581 -21.14 -22.80 -7.12
N ASN A 582 -22.03 -21.86 -6.78
CA ASN A 582 -23.38 -21.78 -7.31
C ASN A 582 -23.41 -21.59 -8.84
N LEU A 583 -22.54 -20.72 -9.35
CA LEU A 583 -22.40 -20.41 -10.77
C LEU A 583 -21.57 -21.44 -11.55
N ARG A 584 -20.92 -22.37 -10.82
CA ARG A 584 -20.00 -23.41 -11.32
C ARG A 584 -18.81 -22.83 -12.09
N ILE A 585 -18.24 -21.75 -11.57
CA ILE A 585 -17.05 -21.12 -12.11
C ILE A 585 -15.87 -21.32 -11.14
N PRO A 586 -14.76 -21.97 -11.55
CA PRO A 586 -13.60 -22.15 -10.69
C PRO A 586 -12.85 -20.83 -10.50
N LEU A 587 -12.58 -20.42 -9.26
CA LEU A 587 -11.78 -19.22 -8.97
C LEU A 587 -10.60 -19.61 -8.08
N HIS A 588 -9.52 -20.11 -8.68
CA HIS A 588 -8.44 -20.74 -7.92
C HIS A 588 -7.60 -19.73 -7.14
N VAL A 589 -7.26 -18.57 -7.73
CA VAL A 589 -6.46 -17.55 -7.01
C VAL A 589 -7.27 -16.97 -5.86
N SER A 590 -8.55 -16.64 -6.10
CA SER A 590 -9.47 -16.22 -5.03
C SER A 590 -9.61 -17.25 -3.92
N SER A 591 -9.69 -18.55 -4.27
CA SER A 591 -9.79 -19.64 -3.28
C SER A 591 -8.56 -19.73 -2.39
N VAL A 592 -7.35 -19.60 -2.95
CA VAL A 592 -6.10 -19.57 -2.17
C VAL A 592 -6.06 -18.34 -1.27
N ALA A 593 -6.41 -17.16 -1.80
CA ALA A 593 -6.47 -15.94 -1.00
C ALA A 593 -7.41 -16.11 0.20
N HIS A 594 -8.59 -16.70 -0.02
CA HIS A 594 -9.55 -16.99 1.05
C HIS A 594 -8.93 -17.87 2.14
N GLN A 595 -8.21 -18.95 1.78
CA GLN A 595 -7.56 -19.82 2.76
C GLN A 595 -6.45 -19.13 3.55
N LEU A 596 -5.75 -18.14 2.97
CA LEU A 596 -4.78 -17.33 3.70
C LEU A 596 -5.46 -16.47 4.78
N PHE A 597 -6.59 -15.83 4.47
CA PHE A 597 -7.37 -15.09 5.47
C PHE A 597 -7.94 -16.00 6.56
N VAL A 598 -8.47 -17.17 6.19
CA VAL A 598 -8.93 -18.18 7.16
C VAL A 598 -7.79 -18.60 8.08
N SER A 599 -6.59 -18.83 7.54
CA SER A 599 -5.40 -19.17 8.32
C SER A 599 -5.02 -18.06 9.29
N GLY A 600 -5.06 -16.80 8.84
CA GLY A 600 -4.78 -15.64 9.69
C GLY A 600 -5.81 -15.49 10.82
N SER A 601 -7.10 -15.66 10.51
CA SER A 601 -8.18 -15.64 11.51
C SER A 601 -8.01 -16.75 12.54
N ALA A 602 -7.76 -17.98 12.09
CA ALA A 602 -7.51 -19.14 12.95
C ALA A 602 -6.25 -18.98 13.83
N SER A 603 -5.31 -18.15 13.40
CA SER A 603 -4.11 -17.79 14.16
C SER A 603 -4.35 -16.68 15.21
N GLY A 604 -5.60 -16.25 15.40
CA GLY A 604 -5.99 -15.25 16.39
C GLY A 604 -5.97 -13.81 15.88
N TRP A 605 -5.72 -13.58 14.58
CA TRP A 605 -5.64 -12.22 14.00
C TRP A 605 -6.95 -11.78 13.35
N GLY A 606 -8.06 -12.50 13.55
CA GLY A 606 -9.35 -12.19 12.90
C GLY A 606 -9.84 -10.75 13.10
N ARG A 607 -9.53 -10.15 14.27
CA ARG A 607 -9.89 -8.78 14.64
C ARG A 607 -8.84 -7.72 14.30
N TYR A 608 -7.68 -8.12 13.77
CA TYR A 608 -6.64 -7.20 13.33
C TYR A 608 -6.99 -6.65 11.96
N ASP A 609 -6.38 -5.52 11.58
CA ASP A 609 -6.44 -5.02 10.21
C ASP A 609 -6.12 -6.13 9.20
N ASP A 610 -6.82 -6.15 8.06
CA ASP A 610 -6.72 -7.21 7.06
C ASP A 610 -5.31 -7.34 6.44
N SER A 611 -4.46 -6.33 6.58
CA SER A 611 -3.02 -6.39 6.30
C SER A 611 -2.27 -7.42 7.16
N ALA A 612 -2.81 -7.81 8.31
CA ALA A 612 -2.26 -8.84 9.19
C ALA A 612 -2.19 -10.22 8.53
N VAL A 613 -2.81 -10.43 7.36
CA VAL A 613 -2.60 -11.64 6.56
C VAL A 613 -1.12 -11.87 6.20
N VAL A 614 -0.28 -10.82 6.19
CA VAL A 614 1.18 -10.94 6.06
C VAL A 614 1.81 -11.83 7.13
N LYS A 615 1.24 -11.84 8.34
CA LYS A 615 1.74 -12.63 9.47
C LYS A 615 1.66 -14.13 9.21
N VAL A 616 0.80 -14.58 8.28
CA VAL A 616 0.78 -15.98 7.84
C VAL A 616 2.13 -16.34 7.21
N TYR A 617 2.66 -15.51 6.33
CA TYR A 617 3.98 -15.72 5.72
C TYR A 617 5.12 -15.57 6.72
N GLU A 618 5.06 -14.56 7.59
CA GLU A 618 6.07 -14.38 8.64
C GLU A 618 6.16 -15.60 9.56
N THR A 619 5.01 -16.18 9.92
CA THR A 619 4.94 -17.37 10.77
C THR A 619 5.44 -18.61 10.05
N LEU A 620 5.07 -18.79 8.78
CA LEU A 620 5.47 -19.96 7.99
C LEU A 620 6.96 -19.99 7.64
N SER A 621 7.58 -18.83 7.48
CA SER A 621 8.94 -18.72 6.91
C SER A 621 9.97 -18.07 7.84
N GLY A 622 9.53 -17.48 8.95
CA GLY A 622 10.39 -16.75 9.89
C GLY A 622 10.84 -15.37 9.40
N VAL A 623 10.45 -14.94 8.20
CA VAL A 623 10.78 -13.60 7.69
C VAL A 623 9.97 -12.53 8.41
N LYS A 624 10.47 -11.29 8.37
CA LYS A 624 9.75 -10.12 8.89
C LYS A 624 9.55 -9.08 7.81
N VAL A 625 8.30 -8.68 7.62
CA VAL A 625 7.94 -7.57 6.73
C VAL A 625 7.84 -6.33 7.59
N GLU A 626 8.94 -5.61 7.70
CA GLU A 626 9.02 -4.42 8.54
C GLU A 626 9.77 -3.31 7.82
N GLY A 627 9.27 -2.09 7.92
CA GLY A 627 9.88 -0.90 7.34
C GLY A 627 11.05 -0.38 8.16
N ARG A 628 11.81 -1.25 8.84
CA ARG A 628 12.89 -0.83 9.74
C ARG A 628 13.87 0.06 8.97
N PRO A 629 14.27 1.21 9.54
CA PRO A 629 15.37 2.00 9.00
C PRO A 629 16.61 1.10 8.87
N PRO A 630 17.52 1.41 7.94
CA PRO A 630 18.66 0.55 7.66
C PRO A 630 19.41 0.23 8.95
N MET A 631 19.62 -1.06 9.21
CA MET A 631 20.56 -1.49 10.24
C MET A 631 21.92 -0.88 9.88
N LEU A 632 22.35 0.10 10.65
CA LEU A 632 23.64 0.74 10.45
C LEU A 632 24.73 -0.26 10.86
N ASN A 633 25.76 -0.41 10.04
CA ASN A 633 26.90 -1.24 10.40
C ASN A 633 27.59 -0.62 11.62
N LYS A 634 27.76 -1.41 12.68
CA LYS A 634 28.37 -0.96 13.94
C LYS A 634 29.73 -0.29 13.72
N GLU A 635 30.59 -0.88 12.90
CA GLU A 635 31.92 -0.32 12.63
C GLU A 635 31.84 1.01 11.89
N ASP A 636 30.95 1.13 10.90
CA ASP A 636 30.79 2.37 10.14
C ASP A 636 30.20 3.48 10.99
N VAL A 637 29.25 3.15 11.88
CA VAL A 637 28.72 4.11 12.87
C VAL A 637 29.83 4.56 13.79
N LEU A 638 30.59 3.62 14.38
CA LEU A 638 31.70 3.96 15.28
C LEU A 638 32.77 4.81 14.60
N ARG A 639 33.11 4.53 13.33
CA ARG A 639 34.03 5.36 12.53
C ARG A 639 33.47 6.74 12.22
N SER A 640 32.15 6.88 12.16
CA SER A 640 31.46 8.16 11.88
C SER A 640 31.24 9.03 13.12
N LEU A 641 31.46 8.49 14.33
CA LEU A 641 31.37 9.27 15.55
C LEU A 641 32.47 10.36 15.56
N PRO A 642 32.22 11.51 16.20
CA PRO A 642 33.25 12.50 16.44
C PRO A 642 34.48 11.87 17.10
N VAL A 643 35.67 12.43 16.83
CA VAL A 643 36.89 12.04 17.55
C VAL A 643 36.68 12.20 19.04
N GLU A 644 37.20 11.23 19.80
CA GLU A 644 37.18 11.27 21.26
C GLU A 644 37.79 12.59 21.74
N TRP A 645 37.11 13.24 22.67
CA TRP A 645 37.57 14.51 23.19
C TRP A 645 38.90 14.30 23.93
N PRO A 646 39.97 15.02 23.55
CA PRO A 646 41.35 14.62 23.89
C PRO A 646 41.73 14.82 25.37
N GLU A 647 40.99 15.64 26.12
CA GLU A 647 41.31 16.00 27.49
C GLU A 647 40.06 15.93 28.38
N VAL A 648 40.14 15.33 29.57
CA VAL A 648 39.01 15.31 30.51
C VAL A 648 38.73 16.75 30.97
N PRO A 649 37.63 17.40 30.57
CA PRO A 649 37.45 18.84 30.77
C PRO A 649 36.95 19.16 32.18
N MET A 650 37.17 18.27 33.17
CA MET A 650 36.57 18.40 34.50
C MET A 650 37.06 19.66 35.22
N ASP A 651 38.35 19.99 35.12
CA ASP A 651 38.90 21.19 35.75
C ASP A 651 38.39 22.47 35.08
N ASP A 652 38.22 22.45 33.76
CA ASP A 652 37.63 23.56 32.98
C ASP A 652 36.13 23.71 33.27
N LEU A 653 35.40 22.61 33.41
CA LEU A 653 33.98 22.60 33.79
C LEU A 653 33.78 23.08 35.24
N VAL A 654 34.64 22.67 36.17
CA VAL A 654 34.59 23.13 37.58
C VAL A 654 34.97 24.61 37.69
N SER A 655 35.99 25.06 36.96
CA SER A 655 36.40 26.47 36.95
C SER A 655 35.39 27.39 36.23
N SER A 656 34.72 26.90 35.19
CA SER A 656 33.63 27.63 34.53
C SER A 656 32.32 27.60 35.34
N ALA A 657 31.97 26.49 35.99
CA ALA A 657 30.77 26.41 36.84
C ALA A 657 30.87 27.27 38.11
N SER A 658 32.09 27.49 38.63
CA SER A 658 32.36 28.43 39.73
C SER A 658 32.31 29.91 39.28
N HIS A 659 32.14 30.16 37.99
CA HIS A 659 31.83 31.47 37.41
C HIS A 659 30.39 31.49 36.88
N ASP A 660 29.49 31.97 37.74
CA ASP A 660 28.27 32.72 37.34
C ASP A 660 27.00 31.96 36.90
N SER A 661 26.87 30.64 37.15
CA SER A 661 25.56 29.97 37.00
C SER A 661 24.68 30.14 38.24
N LYS A 662 23.80 31.15 38.24
CA LYS A 662 22.72 31.31 39.23
C LYS A 662 21.47 30.47 38.92
N LYS A 663 21.55 29.51 38.00
CA LYS A 663 20.40 28.70 37.59
C LYS A 663 20.24 27.47 38.47
N VAL A 664 19.01 27.22 38.92
CA VAL A 664 18.63 25.98 39.60
C VAL A 664 18.56 24.84 38.59
N LEU A 665 19.22 23.71 38.88
CA LEU A 665 19.09 22.51 38.06
C LEU A 665 17.88 21.67 38.50
N VAL A 666 16.89 21.53 37.63
CA VAL A 666 15.72 20.69 37.87
C VAL A 666 15.86 19.40 37.07
N VAL A 667 16.00 18.27 37.76
CA VAL A 667 16.14 16.96 37.11
C VAL A 667 14.79 16.26 37.08
N LEU A 668 14.26 15.98 35.89
CA LEU A 668 13.10 15.11 35.72
C LEU A 668 13.62 13.68 35.52
N ASP A 669 13.40 12.82 36.51
CA ASP A 669 13.92 11.45 36.52
C ASP A 669 12.76 10.46 36.33
N ASP A 670 12.82 9.68 35.24
CA ASP A 670 11.81 8.67 34.92
C ASP A 670 11.94 7.39 35.75
N ASP A 671 13.09 7.20 36.41
CA ASP A 671 13.43 5.97 37.12
C ASP A 671 13.47 6.14 38.65
N PRO A 672 12.59 5.45 39.40
CA PRO A 672 12.64 5.43 40.86
C PRO A 672 13.93 4.82 41.44
N THR A 673 14.73 4.08 40.65
CA THR A 673 16.04 3.59 41.13
C THR A 673 17.14 4.64 40.98
N GLY A 674 17.05 5.53 39.98
CA GLY A 674 18.05 6.55 39.69
C GLY A 674 18.20 7.57 40.81
N THR A 675 17.10 7.87 41.51
CA THR A 675 17.05 8.80 42.66
C THR A 675 17.53 8.20 43.98
N GLN A 676 17.69 6.86 44.09
CA GLN A 676 18.18 6.21 45.31
C GLN A 676 19.68 6.47 45.57
N THR A 677 20.39 6.98 44.56
CA THR A 677 21.84 7.20 44.59
C THR A 677 22.22 8.68 44.80
N VAL A 678 21.24 9.57 44.95
CA VAL A 678 21.50 10.98 45.23
C VAL A 678 21.67 11.23 46.72
N HIS A 679 22.58 12.13 47.09
CA HIS A 679 22.85 12.55 48.46
C HIS A 679 22.75 14.07 48.56
N ASP A 680 22.20 14.57 49.68
CA ASP A 680 22.10 16.00 49.99
C ASP A 680 21.35 16.83 48.92
N ILE A 681 20.44 16.21 48.19
CA ILE A 681 19.57 16.84 47.18
C ILE A 681 18.11 16.45 47.47
N GLU A 682 17.20 17.42 47.39
CA GLU A 682 15.77 17.16 47.59
C GLU A 682 15.16 16.45 46.36
N VAL A 683 14.33 15.44 46.64
CA VAL A 683 13.58 14.68 45.63
C VAL A 683 12.09 14.90 45.87
N LEU A 684 11.42 15.54 44.93
CA LEU A 684 9.99 15.78 44.95
C LEU A 684 9.26 14.64 44.26
N THR A 685 8.21 14.12 44.91
CA THR A 685 7.29 13.12 44.34
C THR A 685 5.97 13.74 43.89
N GLU A 686 5.79 15.04 44.15
CA GLU A 686 4.62 15.84 43.78
C GLU A 686 5.09 17.20 43.26
N TRP A 687 4.35 17.79 42.33
CA TRP A 687 4.75 19.03 41.64
C TRP A 687 3.61 20.06 41.50
N PRO A 688 2.75 20.30 42.51
CA PRO A 688 1.87 21.47 42.48
C PRO A 688 2.70 22.76 42.48
N VAL A 689 2.14 23.84 41.92
CA VAL A 689 2.83 25.13 41.78
C VAL A 689 3.33 25.66 43.14
N GLU A 690 2.58 25.42 44.21
CA GLU A 690 2.91 25.83 45.57
C GLU A 690 4.16 25.11 46.10
N ALA A 691 4.25 23.79 45.92
CA ALA A 691 5.41 23.01 46.37
C ALA A 691 6.68 23.37 45.59
N LEU A 692 6.55 23.58 44.28
CA LEU A 692 7.65 24.04 43.44
C LEU A 692 8.09 25.48 43.81
N THR A 693 7.14 26.35 44.17
CA THR A 693 7.43 27.72 44.63
C THR A 693 8.22 27.68 45.94
N GLU A 694 7.78 26.87 46.91
CA GLU A 694 8.50 26.67 48.17
C GLU A 694 9.91 26.13 47.92
N GLN A 695 10.04 25.18 46.99
CA GLN A 695 11.34 24.64 46.61
C GLN A 695 12.27 25.70 46.02
N PHE A 696 11.78 26.53 45.10
CA PHE A 696 12.57 27.63 44.54
C PHE A 696 12.95 28.68 45.59
N LEU A 697 12.09 28.95 46.58
CA LEU A 697 12.38 29.89 47.67
C LEU A 697 13.54 29.44 48.58
N LYS A 698 13.84 28.14 48.64
CA LYS A 698 15.04 27.61 49.33
C LYS A 698 16.35 27.94 48.61
N LEU A 699 16.28 28.43 47.38
CA LEU A 699 17.43 28.69 46.49
C LEU A 699 18.36 27.46 46.34
N PRO A 700 17.82 26.28 45.98
CA PRO A 700 18.62 25.08 45.82
C PRO A 700 19.54 25.21 44.60
N THR A 701 20.70 24.56 44.64
CA THR A 701 21.53 24.39 43.44
C THR A 701 20.89 23.37 42.49
N CYS A 702 20.27 22.32 43.04
CA CYS A 702 19.60 21.28 42.29
C CYS A 702 18.45 20.66 43.11
N PHE A 703 17.41 20.19 42.43
CA PHE A 703 16.46 19.24 42.99
C PHE A 703 15.90 18.30 41.91
N PHE A 704 15.41 17.15 42.34
CA PHE A 704 14.83 16.13 41.46
C PHE A 704 13.31 16.14 41.55
N ILE A 705 12.66 15.82 40.44
CA ILE A 705 11.25 15.44 40.39
C ILE A 705 11.22 14.01 39.88
N LEU A 706 10.79 13.08 40.75
CA LEU A 706 10.61 11.69 40.40
C LEU A 706 9.27 11.52 39.69
N THR A 707 9.31 11.39 38.36
CA THR A 707 8.08 11.30 37.54
C THR A 707 7.52 9.88 37.52
N ASN A 708 8.40 8.87 37.61
CA ASN A 708 8.08 7.46 37.36
C ASN A 708 7.30 7.25 36.04
N SER A 709 7.53 8.13 35.06
CA SER A 709 6.83 8.15 33.77
C SER A 709 7.08 6.87 32.97
N ARG A 710 8.20 6.17 33.20
CA ARG A 710 8.52 4.85 32.63
C ARG A 710 7.46 3.77 32.88
N SER A 711 6.63 3.94 33.91
CA SER A 711 5.53 3.03 34.24
C SER A 711 4.26 3.26 33.42
N MET A 712 4.26 4.31 32.59
CA MET A 712 3.11 4.76 31.82
C MET A 712 3.22 4.36 30.34
N ILE A 713 2.18 4.69 29.56
CA ILE A 713 2.25 4.67 28.10
C ILE A 713 2.74 6.03 27.60
N ALA A 714 3.36 6.10 26.42
CA ALA A 714 4.00 7.30 25.88
C ALA A 714 3.10 8.55 25.93
N ASP A 715 1.83 8.45 25.50
CA ASP A 715 0.88 9.57 25.53
C ASP A 715 0.66 10.13 26.95
N LYS A 716 0.59 9.25 27.95
CA LYS A 716 0.40 9.66 29.35
C LYS A 716 1.67 10.26 29.93
N ALA A 717 2.83 9.70 29.60
CA ALA A 717 4.12 10.26 30.01
C ALA A 717 4.34 11.66 29.43
N ALA A 718 4.03 11.86 28.14
CA ALA A 718 4.14 13.17 27.49
C ALA A 718 3.18 14.21 28.12
N LEU A 719 1.95 13.83 28.48
CA LEU A 719 1.03 14.71 29.20
C LEU A 719 1.53 15.07 30.60
N LEU A 720 2.03 14.09 31.35
CA LEU A 720 2.62 14.27 32.68
C LEU A 720 3.78 15.28 32.63
N VAL A 721 4.71 15.09 31.70
CA VAL A 721 5.88 15.96 31.53
C VAL A 721 5.47 17.38 31.16
N LYS A 722 4.47 17.55 30.27
CA LYS A 722 3.91 18.87 29.96
C LYS A 722 3.35 19.57 31.19
N ASP A 723 2.63 18.84 32.03
CA ASP A 723 2.04 19.39 33.26
C ASP A 723 3.10 19.78 34.29
N ILE A 724 4.14 18.96 34.47
CA ILE A 724 5.29 19.30 35.31
C ILE A 724 5.97 20.58 34.81
N CYS A 725 6.25 20.67 33.51
CA CYS A 725 6.91 21.83 32.92
C CYS A 725 6.09 23.11 33.05
N ARG A 726 4.76 23.04 32.87
CA ARG A 726 3.85 24.18 33.08
C ARG A 726 3.88 24.65 34.54
N ASN A 727 3.86 23.71 35.48
CA ASN A 727 3.90 24.03 36.90
C ASN A 727 5.25 24.64 37.31
N LEU A 728 6.36 24.14 36.76
CA LEU A 728 7.69 24.73 36.94
C LEU A 728 7.75 26.16 36.40
N GLU A 729 7.22 26.41 35.20
CA GLU A 729 7.19 27.75 34.62
C GLU A 729 6.33 28.71 35.46
N ALA A 730 5.18 28.24 35.96
CA ALA A 730 4.31 29.01 36.84
C ALA A 730 4.99 29.33 38.18
N ALA A 731 5.64 28.35 38.81
CA ALA A 731 6.34 28.52 40.08
C ALA A 731 7.58 29.41 39.97
N ALA A 732 8.34 29.32 38.88
CA ALA A 732 9.48 30.19 38.67
C ALA A 732 9.05 31.67 38.53
N LYS A 733 7.88 31.95 37.93
CA LYS A 733 7.34 33.31 37.79
C LYS A 733 6.95 33.94 39.13
N THR A 734 6.67 33.16 40.19
CA THR A 734 6.29 33.68 41.51
C THR A 734 7.49 34.00 42.40
N VAL A 735 8.70 33.51 42.07
CA VAL A 735 9.93 33.73 42.84
C VAL A 735 10.84 34.74 42.12
N PRO A 736 10.97 35.99 42.63
CA PRO A 736 11.74 37.03 41.94
C PRO A 736 13.22 36.66 41.76
N GLY A 737 13.71 36.76 40.53
CA GLY A 737 15.14 36.58 40.20
C GLY A 737 15.59 35.12 40.08
N ILE A 738 14.68 34.15 40.13
CA ILE A 738 15.02 32.74 39.91
C ILE A 738 15.18 32.45 38.42
N SER A 739 16.15 31.61 38.09
CA SER A 739 16.30 31.01 36.76
C SER A 739 16.59 29.52 36.94
N TYR A 740 16.20 28.69 35.98
CA TYR A 740 16.38 27.25 36.08
C TYR A 740 16.70 26.63 34.71
N THR A 741 17.24 25.42 34.75
CA THR A 741 17.46 24.55 33.60
C THR A 741 16.87 23.19 33.91
N VAL A 742 16.20 22.58 32.94
CA VAL A 742 15.65 21.23 33.07
C VAL A 742 16.61 20.23 32.43
N VAL A 743 16.93 19.16 33.16
CA VAL A 743 17.58 17.97 32.62
C VAL A 743 16.58 16.83 32.69
N LEU A 744 16.22 16.30 31.52
CA LEU A 744 15.44 15.07 31.42
C LEU A 744 16.42 13.89 31.49
N ARG A 745 16.34 13.12 32.57
CA ARG A 745 17.12 11.90 32.77
C ARG A 745 16.21 10.71 32.50
N GLY A 746 16.47 10.01 31.39
CA GLY A 746 15.72 8.82 31.00
C GLY A 746 16.64 7.62 30.82
N ASP A 747 16.25 6.47 31.36
CA ASP A 747 16.91 5.18 31.08
C ASP A 747 16.32 4.53 29.82
N SER A 748 17.06 4.63 28.72
CA SER A 748 16.66 4.09 27.40
C SER A 748 16.71 2.57 27.29
N THR A 749 17.33 1.86 28.26
CA THR A 749 17.56 0.42 28.13
C THR A 749 16.34 -0.44 28.47
N LEU A 750 15.35 0.12 29.19
CA LEU A 750 14.30 -0.70 29.81
C LEU A 750 12.86 -0.17 29.73
N ARG A 751 12.56 0.96 29.05
CA ARG A 751 11.22 1.51 28.68
C ARG A 751 11.09 3.06 28.70
N GLY A 752 12.17 3.85 28.71
CA GLY A 752 12.05 5.32 28.60
C GLY A 752 11.28 5.76 27.34
N HIS A 753 10.52 6.85 27.40
CA HIS A 753 9.69 7.35 26.30
C HIS A 753 10.42 8.45 25.50
N PHE A 754 11.63 8.12 25.03
CA PHE A 754 12.38 8.99 24.14
C PHE A 754 12.00 8.72 22.67
N PRO A 755 11.73 9.76 21.86
CA PRO A 755 11.87 11.20 22.14
C PRO A 755 10.61 11.88 22.72
N GLU A 756 9.49 11.17 22.92
CA GLU A 756 8.19 11.77 23.23
C GLU A 756 8.17 12.66 24.49
N GLU A 757 8.90 12.28 25.55
CA GLU A 757 9.02 13.11 26.76
C GLU A 757 9.88 14.35 26.54
N ALA A 758 10.90 14.24 25.70
CA ALA A 758 11.73 15.37 25.33
C ALA A 758 10.94 16.37 24.47
N ASP A 759 10.19 15.89 23.49
CA ASP A 759 9.29 16.72 22.67
C ASP A 759 8.23 17.41 23.55
N ALA A 760 7.76 16.73 24.60
CA ALA A 760 6.87 17.31 25.60
C ALA A 760 7.52 18.48 26.36
N VAL A 761 8.76 18.35 26.84
CA VAL A 761 9.50 19.46 27.46
C VAL A 761 9.65 20.62 26.48
N VAL A 762 10.10 20.34 25.24
CA VAL A 762 10.35 21.37 24.21
C VAL A 762 9.09 22.16 23.89
N SER A 763 7.95 21.47 23.79
CA SER A 763 6.67 22.12 23.50
C SER A 763 6.20 23.11 24.58
N VAL A 764 6.78 23.07 25.78
CA VAL A 764 6.43 23.94 26.91
C VAL A 764 7.53 24.95 27.23
N LEU A 765 8.79 24.51 27.30
CA LEU A 765 9.92 25.32 27.75
C LEU A 765 10.77 25.91 26.61
N GLY A 766 10.57 25.46 25.37
CA GLY A 766 11.34 25.88 24.20
C GLY A 766 12.46 24.90 23.80
N ASP A 767 13.30 25.31 22.86
CA ASP A 767 14.30 24.44 22.24
C ASP A 767 15.32 23.89 23.25
N MET A 768 15.79 22.67 23.01
CA MET A 768 16.86 22.05 23.81
C MET A 768 18.23 22.61 23.46
N ASP A 769 19.05 22.83 24.49
CA ASP A 769 20.44 23.27 24.30
C ASP A 769 21.36 22.14 23.80
N ALA A 770 21.18 20.90 24.30
CA ALA A 770 22.05 19.78 23.97
C ALA A 770 21.41 18.40 24.27
N TRP A 771 21.96 17.37 23.62
CA TRP A 771 21.69 15.97 23.91
C TRP A 771 22.94 15.30 24.48
N ILE A 772 22.78 14.60 25.61
CA ILE A 772 23.84 13.80 26.20
C ILE A 772 23.43 12.34 26.11
N ILE A 773 24.11 11.58 25.26
CA ILE A 773 23.90 10.14 25.12
C ILE A 773 25.02 9.43 25.88
N CYS A 774 24.67 8.78 26.98
CA CYS A 774 25.61 7.97 27.76
C CYS A 774 25.43 6.48 27.37
N PRO A 775 26.22 5.94 26.43
CA PRO A 775 26.16 4.51 26.14
C PRO A 775 26.60 3.71 27.36
N PHE A 776 25.83 2.68 27.72
CA PHE A 776 26.18 1.77 28.82
C PHE A 776 27.53 1.07 28.55
N PHE A 777 28.31 0.90 29.61
CA PHE A 777 29.61 0.24 29.61
C PHE A 777 29.53 -1.20 29.10
N LEU A 778 30.57 -1.67 28.40
CA LEU A 778 30.88 -3.10 28.42
C LEU A 778 31.15 -3.49 29.87
N GLN A 779 30.27 -4.30 30.44
CA GLN A 779 30.60 -5.08 31.63
C GLN A 779 31.55 -6.18 31.15
N ASP A 780 32.83 -6.05 31.44
CA ASP A 780 33.84 -7.09 31.18
C ASP A 780 33.57 -8.37 31.99
#